data_AF-A0A7N9ANM2-F1
#
_entry.id   AF-A0A7N9ANM2-F1
#
_cell.length_a   1.000
_cell.length_b   1.000
_cell.length_c   1.000
_cell.angle_alpha   90.00
_cell.angle_beta   90.00
_cell.angle_gamma   90.00
#
_symmetry.space_group_name_H-M   'P 1'
#
loop_
_entity.id
_entity.type
_entity.pdbx_description
1 polymer ?
#
loop_
_entity_poly.entity_id
_entity_poly.type
_entity_poly.pdbx_seq_one_letter_code
_entity_poly.pdbx_strand_id
1 'polypeptide(L)'
;HPSGSPRHHLPQQLLRAWTTGNQLVQVPVNISKFPFTIINGRINPMAVDFCHFKQSFSLCWSSVVYALEALEKLLREFGVPLAKVSGERLVEFCHGWDNGWNKSPPVISLLSVLENWEEVFNLVLRPGQRYKGEGGIEAAAIHIQSCWRRYVARTAYLRYCRRKWAAGTIAISWLMHAQMRRVRKALQVRRFRQLENYRSRAQHLAANWKHIQSSKRTIIHIPSLGYSQNQRLNLKGFDILQNIQISRLCDVRDENVEVIYICPRHLGEDILHYYTSLLKCDGATDGFDTRTTESSSSIRRFIILTPEAVDYFPTHSMCLSTLLKYSPRTLKRIRNLIQGKQAYIVGGVAHVDDLAVADELGLPILGPEPAIAQLYSTKSGGRRIFTGAEVEVPPGQGDIYSLNQLHETLAELMTQNTDVQRWLFKMDSEHGGRGIAYCDVCHLSCYNWALQECHRYGPELWNTKWIQESVLLRYLDEIPEWLARNARPTKTSCYPNWACFLKTFLRQGGVVEAYPPSDSITCLTVDLLLEPGGEVTMLSCGDQLHSSCHLEALGSTVPQTSVHPETLQSIYMRVGQACRQRLIVGYVSLDLATFLNRNTMEQKVWAIDLDLTYSDQLAMTQMLLMMTGGTLNCRTGCLEVPVTQPSQRVMGYLLSSQGLRLPPVVNCYAVIGSHLFHSNLSMLYHYVFFKMCKAHGIGFNIKVKASQLTFSEDLQGALLTFARNLSLIHQEISSSKTQGETNFKVPC
;
A
#
# COMPACT_ATOMS: atom_id res chain seq x y z
N HIS A 1 13.06 -4.71 13.62
CA HIS A 1 13.52 -5.54 14.75
C HIS A 1 13.10 -6.97 14.51
N PRO A 2 14.08 -7.90 14.48
CA PRO A 2 14.05 -9.00 15.43
C PRO A 2 15.36 -9.05 16.22
N SER A 3 15.22 -9.35 17.50
CA SER A 3 16.27 -9.53 18.48
C SER A 3 16.87 -10.94 18.37
N GLY A 4 18.07 -11.06 17.81
CA GLY A 4 18.90 -12.25 17.87
C GLY A 4 20.06 -12.03 18.83
N SER A 5 20.01 -12.66 20.00
CA SER A 5 21.13 -12.77 20.94
C SER A 5 22.24 -13.66 20.36
N PRO A 6 23.53 -13.26 20.36
CA PRO A 6 24.60 -14.16 19.97
C PRO A 6 24.96 -15.06 21.16
N ARG A 7 24.61 -16.35 21.06
CA ARG A 7 25.17 -17.41 21.92
C ARG A 7 26.63 -17.64 21.48
N HIS A 8 27.58 -17.39 22.37
CA HIS A 8 28.96 -17.80 22.17
C HIS A 8 29.05 -19.33 22.23
N HIS A 9 29.29 -19.97 21.09
CA HIS A 9 29.80 -21.33 21.02
C HIS A 9 31.26 -21.33 21.48
N LEU A 10 31.54 -21.97 22.61
CA LEU A 10 32.88 -22.47 22.95
C LEU A 10 33.18 -23.68 22.05
N PRO A 11 34.34 -23.75 21.37
CA PRO A 11 34.77 -24.97 20.70
C PRO A 11 35.18 -26.02 21.74
N GLN A 12 34.37 -27.08 21.88
CA GLN A 12 34.72 -28.34 22.54
C GLN A 12 35.72 -29.13 21.67
N GLN A 13 36.94 -28.63 21.49
CA GLN A 13 37.96 -29.28 20.65
C GLN A 13 39.36 -29.36 21.28
N LEU A 14 39.49 -29.28 22.59
CA LEU A 14 40.75 -29.50 23.31
C LEU A 14 40.65 -30.50 24.48
N LEU A 15 39.57 -31.29 24.55
CA LEU A 15 39.33 -32.27 25.62
C LEU A 15 39.21 -33.73 25.13
N ARG A 16 39.70 -34.04 23.92
CA ARG A 16 39.65 -35.39 23.31
C ARG A 16 41.01 -35.94 22.83
N ALA A 17 42.12 -35.38 23.30
CA ALA A 17 43.47 -35.84 22.95
C ALA A 17 44.27 -36.44 24.13
N TRP A 18 43.61 -36.74 25.26
CA TRP A 18 44.30 -37.21 26.48
C TRP A 18 43.66 -38.48 27.08
N THR A 19 43.02 -39.31 26.25
CA THR A 19 42.44 -40.60 26.66
C THR A 19 42.95 -41.79 25.83
N THR A 20 44.17 -41.71 25.32
CA THR A 20 44.86 -42.84 24.69
C THR A 20 46.33 -42.77 25.05
N GLY A 21 46.78 -43.65 25.95
CA GLY A 21 48.19 -43.71 26.34
C GLY A 21 48.50 -44.26 27.74
N ASN A 22 47.57 -44.94 28.42
CA ASN A 22 47.96 -45.83 29.52
C ASN A 22 48.53 -47.12 28.91
N GLN A 23 49.79 -47.09 28.52
CA GLN A 23 50.63 -48.28 28.50
C GLN A 23 51.62 -48.15 29.66
N LEU A 24 51.39 -48.95 30.69
CA LEU A 24 52.38 -49.29 31.71
C LEU A 24 53.53 -50.00 31.01
N VAL A 25 54.49 -49.22 30.50
CA VAL A 25 55.81 -49.75 30.19
C VAL A 25 56.48 -49.94 31.55
N GLN A 26 56.60 -51.19 31.99
CA GLN A 26 57.52 -51.55 33.05
C GLN A 26 58.92 -51.15 32.58
N VAL A 27 59.41 -50.01 33.08
CA VAL A 27 60.81 -49.63 32.92
C VAL A 27 61.60 -50.66 33.73
N PRO A 28 62.56 -51.39 33.13
CA PRO A 28 63.40 -52.29 33.89
C PRO A 28 64.10 -51.47 34.97
N VAL A 29 64.29 -52.05 36.15
CA VAL A 29 65.08 -51.44 37.24
C VAL A 29 66.53 -51.32 36.74
N ASN A 30 66.80 -50.26 35.98
CA ASN A 30 68.12 -49.82 35.64
C ASN A 30 68.66 -49.24 36.93
N ILE A 31 69.50 -50.01 37.62
CA ILE A 31 70.32 -49.51 38.72
C ILE A 31 71.11 -48.35 38.13
N SER A 32 70.72 -47.11 38.46
CA SER A 32 71.42 -45.95 37.93
C SER A 32 72.86 -46.03 38.40
N LYS A 33 73.81 -45.75 37.50
CA LYS A 33 75.18 -45.53 37.95
C LYS A 33 75.21 -44.11 38.52
N PHE A 34 75.70 -43.99 39.76
CA PHE A 34 75.84 -42.73 40.49
C PHE A 34 74.52 -42.04 40.94
N PRO A 35 73.58 -42.72 41.64
CA PRO A 35 72.44 -42.06 42.27
C PRO A 35 72.91 -41.23 43.46
N PHE A 36 72.25 -40.11 43.72
CA PHE A 36 72.41 -39.38 45.00
C PHE A 36 71.07 -38.78 45.43
N THR A 37 70.97 -38.42 46.71
CA THR A 37 69.72 -37.90 47.28
C THR A 37 69.84 -36.44 47.64
N ILE A 38 68.75 -35.71 47.41
CA ILE A 38 68.53 -34.33 47.85
C ILE A 38 67.49 -34.40 48.96
N ILE A 39 67.85 -33.94 50.16
CA ILE A 39 66.98 -33.96 51.34
C ILE A 39 66.61 -32.52 51.66
N ASN A 40 65.31 -32.23 51.79
CA ASN A 40 64.77 -30.87 52.00
C ASN A 40 65.31 -29.83 50.99
N GLY A 41 65.50 -30.24 49.73
CA GLY A 41 66.01 -29.40 48.65
C GLY A 41 67.50 -29.01 48.76
N ARG A 42 68.28 -29.64 49.64
CA ARG A 42 69.73 -29.39 49.78
C ARG A 42 70.54 -30.67 49.57
N ILE A 43 71.60 -30.59 48.77
CA ILE A 43 72.59 -31.65 48.63
C ILE A 43 73.57 -31.59 49.81
N ASN A 44 73.93 -32.75 50.37
CA ASN A 44 75.04 -32.85 51.31
C ASN A 44 76.36 -33.03 50.54
N PRO A 45 77.26 -32.04 50.53
CA PRO A 45 78.49 -32.09 49.73
C PRO A 45 79.49 -33.14 50.23
N MET A 46 79.30 -33.69 51.43
CA MET A 46 80.14 -34.74 52.03
C MET A 46 79.52 -36.15 51.92
N ALA A 47 78.35 -36.28 51.29
CA ALA A 47 77.74 -37.59 51.06
C ALA A 47 78.58 -38.41 50.09
N VAL A 48 78.87 -39.66 50.46
CA VAL A 48 79.74 -40.58 49.68
C VAL A 48 79.24 -40.72 48.25
N ASP A 49 77.93 -40.86 48.06
CA ASP A 49 77.30 -41.03 46.75
C ASP A 49 77.41 -39.78 45.86
N PHE A 50 77.33 -38.58 46.46
CA PHE A 50 77.48 -37.32 45.73
C PHE A 50 78.95 -37.02 45.41
N CYS A 51 79.88 -37.33 46.31
CA CYS A 51 81.32 -37.25 46.05
C CYS A 51 81.73 -38.18 44.89
N HIS A 52 81.18 -39.40 44.86
CA HIS A 52 81.41 -40.36 43.79
C HIS A 52 80.85 -39.85 42.45
N PHE A 53 79.62 -39.32 42.42
CA PHE A 53 79.04 -38.64 41.24
C PHE A 53 79.92 -37.47 40.76
N LYS A 54 80.35 -36.59 41.67
CA LYS A 54 81.17 -35.42 41.36
C LYS A 54 82.55 -35.77 40.80
N GLN A 55 83.17 -36.84 41.28
CA GLN A 55 84.46 -37.34 40.77
C GLN A 55 84.32 -37.93 39.37
N SER A 56 83.28 -38.73 39.15
CA SER A 56 83.03 -39.42 37.87
C SER A 56 82.64 -38.49 36.72
N PHE A 57 82.05 -37.33 37.00
CA PHE A 57 81.62 -36.34 35.99
C PHE A 57 82.40 -35.01 36.07
N SER A 58 83.65 -35.05 36.54
CA SER A 58 84.50 -33.85 36.72
C SER A 58 84.76 -33.05 35.45
N LEU A 59 84.80 -33.70 34.28
CA LEU A 59 85.04 -33.06 32.97
C LEU A 59 83.86 -32.19 32.47
N CYS A 60 82.62 -32.47 32.90
CA CYS A 60 81.41 -31.72 32.52
C CYS A 60 80.75 -31.00 33.70
N TRP A 61 81.49 -30.82 34.80
CA TRP A 61 80.93 -30.31 36.06
C TRP A 61 80.31 -28.91 35.94
N SER A 62 80.85 -28.03 35.09
CA SER A 62 80.36 -26.66 34.93
C SER A 62 78.92 -26.56 34.41
N SER A 63 78.50 -27.45 33.50
CA SER A 63 77.10 -27.49 33.01
C SER A 63 76.16 -28.14 34.02
N VAL A 64 76.65 -29.18 34.71
CA VAL A 64 75.91 -29.90 35.74
C VAL A 64 75.60 -29.03 36.96
N VAL A 65 76.54 -28.15 37.37
CA VAL A 65 76.35 -27.24 38.50
C VAL A 65 75.14 -26.32 38.32
N TYR A 66 74.94 -25.74 37.13
CA TYR A 66 73.82 -24.83 36.89
C TYR A 66 72.46 -25.55 36.92
N ALA A 67 72.38 -26.75 36.34
CA ALA A 67 71.18 -27.59 36.39
C ALA A 67 70.89 -28.07 37.82
N LEU A 68 71.93 -28.41 38.58
CA LEU A 68 71.82 -28.75 40.01
C LEU A 68 71.31 -27.58 40.83
N GLU A 69 71.86 -26.37 40.65
CA GLU A 69 71.40 -25.17 41.36
C GLU A 69 69.94 -24.85 41.03
N ALA A 70 69.54 -24.99 39.76
CA ALA A 70 68.16 -24.82 39.33
C ALA A 70 67.22 -25.89 39.94
N LEU A 71 67.68 -27.15 40.02
CA LEU A 71 66.94 -28.26 40.62
C LEU A 71 66.82 -28.08 42.14
N GLU A 72 67.90 -27.77 42.85
CA GLU A 72 67.88 -27.47 44.28
C GLU A 72 66.97 -26.29 44.59
N LYS A 73 67.06 -25.20 43.80
CA LYS A 73 66.18 -24.04 43.94
C LYS A 73 64.71 -24.43 43.78
N LEU A 74 64.38 -25.20 42.75
CA LEU A 74 63.02 -25.70 42.53
C LEU A 74 62.54 -26.56 43.72
N LEU A 75 63.34 -27.52 44.16
CA LEU A 75 62.99 -28.42 45.26
C LEU A 75 62.82 -27.66 46.59
N ARG A 76 63.63 -26.61 46.83
CA ARG A 76 63.48 -25.72 47.99
C ARG A 76 62.23 -24.85 47.91
N GLU A 77 61.97 -24.23 46.76
CA GLU A 77 60.80 -23.37 46.54
C GLU A 77 59.47 -24.12 46.70
N PHE A 78 59.45 -25.42 46.40
CA PHE A 78 58.27 -26.28 46.54
C PHE A 78 58.29 -27.15 47.81
N GLY A 79 59.31 -27.02 48.66
CA GLY A 79 59.41 -27.73 49.95
C GLY A 79 59.37 -29.25 49.78
N VAL A 80 60.16 -29.79 48.85
CA VAL A 80 60.22 -31.24 48.58
C VAL A 80 61.09 -31.93 49.64
N PRO A 81 60.56 -32.90 50.40
CA PRO A 81 61.29 -33.50 51.52
C PRO A 81 62.41 -34.46 51.08
N LEU A 82 62.18 -35.22 49.99
CA LEU A 82 63.14 -36.18 49.46
C LEU A 82 63.03 -36.25 47.93
N ALA A 83 64.16 -36.07 47.25
CA ALA A 83 64.29 -36.30 45.82
C ALA A 83 65.52 -37.20 45.56
N LYS A 84 65.31 -38.28 44.82
CA LYS A 84 66.38 -39.20 44.38
C LYS A 84 66.75 -38.81 42.95
N VAL A 85 68.00 -38.43 42.72
CA VAL A 85 68.47 -37.92 41.44
C VAL A 85 69.26 -39.01 40.72
N SER A 86 68.93 -39.26 39.45
CA SER A 86 69.73 -40.11 38.59
C SER A 86 70.86 -39.29 37.96
N GLY A 87 72.11 -39.60 38.31
CA GLY A 87 73.28 -38.88 37.82
C GLY A 87 73.41 -38.89 36.29
N GLU A 88 73.15 -40.03 35.64
CA GLU A 88 73.17 -40.15 34.18
C GLU A 88 72.10 -39.28 33.50
N ARG A 89 70.83 -39.35 33.97
CA ARG A 89 69.74 -38.51 33.42
C ARG A 89 69.99 -37.02 33.59
N LEU A 90 70.66 -36.64 34.68
CA LEU A 90 71.02 -35.25 34.94
C LEU A 90 72.04 -34.77 33.92
N VAL A 91 73.05 -35.58 33.65
CA VAL A 91 74.09 -35.26 32.67
C VAL A 91 73.52 -35.26 31.26
N GLU A 92 72.67 -36.22 30.88
CA GLU A 92 71.95 -36.23 29.60
C GLU A 92 71.08 -34.98 29.42
N PHE A 93 70.33 -34.59 30.46
CA PHE A 93 69.56 -33.34 30.45
C PHE A 93 70.45 -32.11 30.24
N CYS A 94 71.64 -32.06 30.84
CA CYS A 94 72.60 -30.98 30.64
C CYS A 94 73.18 -30.94 29.21
N HIS A 95 73.36 -32.10 28.56
CA HIS A 95 73.84 -32.17 27.17
C HIS A 95 72.74 -31.76 26.16
N GLY A 96 71.47 -32.04 26.46
CA GLY A 96 70.33 -31.63 25.64
C GLY A 96 69.84 -30.20 25.91
N TRP A 97 70.18 -29.61 27.06
CA TRP A 97 69.85 -28.24 27.40
C TRP A 97 70.89 -27.28 26.81
N ASP A 98 70.72 -27.00 25.52
CA ASP A 98 71.41 -25.90 24.87
C ASP A 98 70.43 -24.72 24.71
N ASN A 99 70.72 -23.59 25.37
CA ASN A 99 70.38 -22.21 24.96
C ASN A 99 70.34 -21.22 26.14
N GLY A 100 71.30 -20.28 26.14
CA GLY A 100 71.19 -18.92 26.66
C GLY A 100 71.04 -18.79 28.18
N TRP A 101 72.05 -18.19 28.83
CA TRP A 101 72.21 -18.01 30.29
C TRP A 101 71.08 -17.22 31.00
N ASN A 102 69.92 -16.98 30.36
CA ASN A 102 68.82 -16.12 30.81
C ASN A 102 67.44 -16.80 30.93
N LYS A 103 67.29 -18.10 30.65
CA LYS A 103 66.01 -18.80 30.86
C LYS A 103 66.15 -19.94 31.86
N SER A 104 65.35 -19.89 32.92
CA SER A 104 65.18 -21.02 33.84
C SER A 104 64.61 -22.22 33.07
N PRO A 105 65.11 -23.44 33.34
CA PRO A 105 64.64 -24.63 32.65
C PRO A 105 63.16 -24.89 32.96
N PRO A 106 62.41 -25.51 32.03
CA PRO A 106 61.05 -25.94 32.31
C PRO A 106 61.01 -26.88 33.52
N VAL A 107 60.08 -26.64 34.45
CA VAL A 107 59.91 -27.42 35.68
C VAL A 107 59.77 -28.92 35.40
N ILE A 108 59.03 -29.28 34.35
CA ILE A 108 58.80 -30.68 33.96
C ILE A 108 60.10 -31.36 33.54
N SER A 109 60.95 -30.66 32.79
CA SER A 109 62.23 -31.16 32.30
C SER A 109 63.30 -31.29 33.40
N LEU A 110 63.24 -30.43 34.43
CA LEU A 110 64.08 -30.60 35.62
C LEU A 110 63.67 -31.83 36.46
N LEU A 111 62.36 -32.07 36.58
CA LEU A 111 61.83 -33.16 37.40
C LEU A 111 62.02 -34.55 36.75
N SER A 112 62.15 -34.64 35.42
CA SER A 112 62.38 -35.91 34.71
C SER A 112 63.72 -36.57 35.03
N VAL A 113 64.64 -35.82 35.64
CA VAL A 113 65.95 -36.31 36.10
C VAL A 113 65.84 -37.15 37.39
N LEU A 114 64.72 -37.05 38.10
CA LEU A 114 64.50 -37.75 39.37
C LEU A 114 64.11 -39.22 39.15
N GLU A 115 64.58 -40.10 40.02
CA GLU A 115 64.15 -41.51 40.06
C GLU A 115 62.74 -41.62 40.66
N ASN A 116 62.45 -40.85 41.72
CA ASN A 116 61.12 -40.74 42.32
C ASN A 116 60.28 -39.59 41.71
N TRP A 117 60.40 -39.37 40.41
CA TRP A 117 59.78 -38.23 39.72
C TRP A 117 58.27 -38.17 39.90
N GLU A 118 57.54 -39.29 39.89
CA GLU A 118 56.08 -39.32 40.02
C GLU A 118 55.62 -38.74 41.37
N GLU A 119 56.31 -39.09 42.45
CA GLU A 119 56.02 -38.59 43.80
C GLU A 119 56.29 -37.08 43.91
N VAL A 120 57.45 -36.65 43.43
CA VAL A 120 57.86 -35.24 43.49
C VAL A 120 57.01 -34.38 42.56
N PHE A 121 56.67 -34.87 41.38
CA PHE A 121 55.82 -34.19 40.41
C PHE A 121 54.40 -33.98 40.94
N ASN A 122 53.80 -35.01 41.53
CA ASN A 122 52.49 -34.90 42.18
C ASN A 122 52.50 -33.91 43.35
N LEU A 123 53.62 -33.82 44.07
CA LEU A 123 53.79 -32.84 45.14
C LEU A 123 53.90 -31.41 44.57
N VAL A 124 54.77 -31.18 43.59
CA VAL A 124 55.03 -29.86 42.98
C VAL A 124 53.76 -29.28 42.31
N LEU A 125 52.96 -30.11 41.65
CA LEU A 125 51.71 -29.68 41.01
C LEU A 125 50.56 -29.43 41.99
N ARG A 126 50.68 -29.87 43.24
CA ARG A 126 49.61 -29.70 44.23
C ARG A 126 49.35 -28.20 44.46
N PRO A 127 48.11 -27.72 44.27
CA PRO A 127 47.79 -26.32 44.51
C PRO A 127 48.20 -25.87 45.91
N GLY A 128 48.92 -24.76 45.99
CA GLY A 128 49.42 -24.20 47.23
C GLY A 128 50.75 -24.78 47.73
N GLN A 129 51.31 -25.80 47.09
CA GLN A 129 52.60 -26.38 47.49
C GLN A 129 53.76 -25.38 47.37
N ARG A 130 53.76 -24.54 46.32
CA ARG A 130 54.75 -23.47 46.14
C ARG A 130 54.84 -22.49 47.32
N TYR A 131 53.76 -22.34 48.08
CA TYR A 131 53.71 -21.41 49.22
C TYR A 131 54.22 -22.02 50.52
N LYS A 132 54.53 -23.33 50.53
CA LYS A 132 55.09 -24.04 51.69
C LYS A 132 56.61 -24.13 51.68
N GLY A 133 57.25 -23.92 50.54
CA GLY A 133 58.71 -23.94 50.40
C GLY A 133 59.38 -22.60 50.70
N GLU A 134 60.66 -22.51 50.35
CA GLU A 134 61.49 -21.31 50.52
C GLU A 134 60.88 -20.10 49.77
N GLY A 135 60.81 -18.94 50.43
CA GLY A 135 60.15 -17.74 49.91
C GLY A 135 58.63 -17.87 49.71
N GLY A 136 57.98 -18.89 50.28
CA GLY A 136 56.57 -19.20 50.07
C GLY A 136 55.60 -18.10 50.51
N ILE A 137 55.90 -17.39 51.60
CA ILE A 137 55.10 -16.25 52.10
C ILE A 137 55.12 -15.09 51.09
N GLU A 138 56.28 -14.75 50.55
CA GLU A 138 56.44 -13.69 49.55
C GLU A 138 55.77 -14.08 48.23
N ALA A 139 55.96 -15.32 47.78
CA ALA A 139 55.30 -15.84 46.58
C ALA A 139 53.77 -15.82 46.72
N ALA A 140 53.24 -16.20 47.89
CA ALA A 140 51.81 -16.11 48.19
C ALA A 140 51.33 -14.65 48.21
N ALA A 141 52.06 -13.75 48.86
CA ALA A 141 51.73 -12.32 48.89
C ALA A 141 51.71 -11.72 47.49
N ILE A 142 52.73 -11.99 46.66
CA ILE A 142 52.80 -11.54 45.26
C ILE A 142 51.64 -12.11 44.46
N HIS A 143 51.32 -13.40 44.62
CA HIS A 143 50.19 -14.02 43.91
C HIS A 143 48.85 -13.40 44.33
N ILE A 144 48.58 -13.25 45.63
CA ILE A 144 47.36 -12.64 46.14
C ILE A 144 47.24 -11.18 45.67
N GLN A 145 48.31 -10.40 45.80
CA GLN A 145 48.33 -8.99 45.40
C GLN A 145 48.13 -8.84 43.89
N SER A 146 48.80 -9.65 43.06
CA SER A 146 48.66 -9.61 41.60
C SER A 146 47.26 -10.04 41.16
N CYS A 147 46.70 -11.09 41.76
CA CYS A 147 45.31 -11.52 41.54
C CYS A 147 44.31 -10.42 41.90
N TRP A 148 44.48 -9.77 43.04
CA TRP A 148 43.63 -8.67 43.47
C TRP A 148 43.74 -7.45 42.55
N ARG A 149 44.96 -7.01 42.22
CA ARG A 149 45.20 -5.91 41.26
C ARG A 149 44.56 -6.20 39.91
N ARG A 150 44.69 -7.43 39.40
CA ARG A 150 44.04 -7.87 38.17
C ARG A 150 42.52 -7.84 38.28
N TYR A 151 41.96 -8.33 39.39
CA TYR A 151 40.51 -8.31 39.62
C TYR A 151 39.96 -6.88 39.62
N VAL A 152 40.61 -5.97 40.34
CA VAL A 152 40.23 -4.54 40.41
C VAL A 152 40.31 -3.90 39.02
N ALA A 153 41.44 -4.05 38.33
CA ALA A 153 41.64 -3.48 36.98
C ALA A 153 40.64 -4.04 35.96
N ARG A 154 40.40 -5.36 35.98
CA ARG A 154 39.41 -6.01 35.12
C ARG A 154 38.00 -5.51 35.41
N THR A 155 37.63 -5.37 36.68
CA THR A 155 36.31 -4.88 37.08
C THR A 155 36.09 -3.43 36.62
N ALA A 156 37.10 -2.57 36.80
CA ALA A 156 37.09 -1.20 36.29
C ALA A 156 36.97 -1.14 34.76
N TYR A 157 37.75 -1.95 34.05
CA TYR A 157 37.70 -2.05 32.59
C TYR A 157 36.32 -2.50 32.09
N LEU A 158 35.74 -3.55 32.70
CA LEU A 158 34.39 -4.01 32.32
C LEU A 158 33.32 -2.94 32.57
N ARG A 159 33.42 -2.18 33.67
CA ARG A 159 32.53 -1.03 33.93
C ARG A 159 32.72 0.06 32.88
N TYR A 160 33.94 0.38 32.50
CA TYR A 160 34.24 1.33 31.43
C TYR A 160 33.65 0.88 30.09
N CYS A 161 33.86 -0.38 29.69
CA CYS A 161 33.30 -0.93 28.45
C CYS A 161 31.76 -0.82 28.43
N ARG A 162 31.09 -1.15 29.54
CA ARG A 162 29.62 -0.99 29.66
C ARG A 162 29.19 0.47 29.49
N ARG A 163 29.88 1.40 30.16
CA ARG A 163 29.58 2.85 30.05
C ARG A 163 29.83 3.38 28.64
N LYS A 164 30.94 2.99 28.00
CA LYS A 164 31.26 3.38 26.62
C LYS A 164 30.22 2.86 25.63
N TRP A 165 29.77 1.61 25.80
CA TRP A 165 28.72 1.04 24.98
C TRP A 165 27.39 1.78 25.17
N ALA A 166 26.98 2.01 26.42
CA ALA A 166 25.79 2.78 26.73
C ALA A 166 25.85 4.20 26.15
N ALA A 167 26.98 4.90 26.30
CA ALA A 167 27.19 6.23 25.72
C ALA A 167 27.06 6.21 24.18
N GLY A 168 27.61 5.19 23.52
CA GLY A 168 27.47 4.99 22.08
C GLY A 168 26.01 4.80 21.66
N THR A 169 25.27 3.92 22.35
CA THR A 169 23.84 3.70 22.08
C THR A 169 23.01 4.97 22.27
N ILE A 170 23.25 5.71 23.35
CA ILE A 170 22.55 6.98 23.63
C ILE A 170 22.89 8.03 22.56
N ALA A 171 24.17 8.17 22.21
CA ALA A 171 24.62 9.13 21.20
C ALA A 171 24.03 8.85 19.81
N ILE A 172 24.02 7.58 19.37
CA ILE A 172 23.43 7.18 18.08
C ILE A 172 21.92 7.44 18.07
N SER A 173 21.22 7.06 19.15
CA SER A 173 19.78 7.31 19.27
C SER A 173 19.46 8.80 19.23
N TRP A 174 20.23 9.62 19.97
CA TRP A 174 20.08 11.07 19.96
C TRP A 174 20.38 11.68 18.58
N LEU A 175 21.44 11.23 17.90
CA LEU A 175 21.78 11.69 16.56
C LEU A 175 20.66 11.37 15.57
N MET A 176 20.13 10.14 15.59
CA MET A 176 19.01 9.75 14.73
C MET A 176 17.75 10.58 15.03
N HIS A 177 17.43 10.79 16.30
CA HIS A 177 16.32 11.65 16.70
C HIS A 177 16.49 13.10 16.21
N ALA A 178 17.68 13.67 16.40
CA ALA A 178 18.00 15.03 15.95
C ALA A 178 17.92 15.16 14.43
N GLN A 179 18.45 14.18 13.68
CA GLN A 179 18.36 14.16 12.23
C GLN A 179 16.92 13.99 11.74
N MET A 180 16.15 13.06 12.32
CA MET A 180 14.72 12.93 12.03
C MET A 180 13.96 14.22 12.29
N ARG A 181 14.25 14.92 13.39
CA ARG A 181 13.60 16.21 13.71
C ARG A 181 13.97 17.28 12.68
N ARG A 182 15.22 17.36 12.24
CA ARG A 182 15.66 18.28 11.18
C ARG A 182 14.97 17.98 9.85
N VAL A 183 14.95 16.71 9.42
CA VAL A 183 14.30 16.28 8.19
C VAL A 183 12.79 16.55 8.23
N ARG A 184 12.12 16.24 9.35
CA ARG A 184 10.68 16.55 9.51
C ARG A 184 10.38 18.04 9.37
N LYS A 185 11.19 18.91 9.99
CA LYS A 185 11.06 20.36 9.84
C LYS A 185 11.28 20.80 8.39
N ALA A 186 12.32 20.30 7.73
CA ALA A 186 12.60 20.63 6.33
C ALA A 186 11.46 20.17 5.40
N LEU A 187 10.89 18.98 5.63
CA LEU A 187 9.74 18.47 4.87
C LEU A 187 8.47 19.31 5.11
N GLN A 188 8.23 19.77 6.34
CA GLN A 188 7.11 20.66 6.66
C GLN A 188 7.24 21.99 5.90
N VAL A 189 8.41 22.62 5.94
CA VAL A 189 8.67 23.86 5.19
C VAL A 189 8.51 23.65 3.68
N ARG A 190 9.01 22.53 3.14
CA ARG A 190 8.84 22.20 1.72
C ARG A 190 7.37 22.02 1.34
N ARG A 191 6.59 21.29 2.14
CA ARG A 191 5.15 21.07 1.88
C ARG A 191 4.36 22.36 1.95
N PHE A 192 4.70 23.24 2.90
CA PHE A 192 4.08 24.56 3.00
C PHE A 192 4.34 25.40 1.76
N ARG A 193 5.60 25.46 1.30
CA ARG A 193 5.97 26.14 0.04
C ARG A 193 5.27 25.56 -1.19
N GLN A 194 5.17 24.23 -1.29
CA GLN A 194 4.45 23.56 -2.38
C GLN A 194 2.97 23.97 -2.42
N LEU A 195 2.36 24.12 -1.25
CA LEU A 195 0.97 24.56 -1.12
C LEU A 195 0.79 26.03 -1.52
N GLU A 196 1.68 26.92 -1.07
CA GLU A 196 1.66 28.33 -1.49
C GLU A 196 1.84 28.49 -3.00
N ASN A 197 2.80 27.76 -3.57
CA ASN A 197 3.05 27.74 -5.00
C ASN A 197 1.84 27.21 -5.78
N TYR A 198 1.17 26.16 -5.27
CA TYR A 198 -0.08 25.67 -5.85
C TYR A 198 -1.16 26.75 -5.84
N ARG A 199 -1.38 27.45 -4.71
CA ARG A 199 -2.40 28.52 -4.62
C ARG A 199 -2.11 29.66 -5.60
N SER A 200 -0.85 30.09 -5.70
CA SER A 200 -0.43 31.12 -6.67
C SER A 200 -0.67 30.68 -8.12
N ARG A 201 -0.29 29.45 -8.48
CA ARG A 201 -0.53 28.90 -9.82
C ARG A 201 -2.02 28.69 -10.13
N ALA A 202 -2.82 28.32 -9.13
CA ALA A 202 -4.27 28.17 -9.26
C ALA A 202 -4.96 29.53 -9.54
N GLN A 203 -4.53 30.61 -8.87
CA GLN A 203 -5.00 31.96 -9.17
C GLN A 203 -4.66 32.38 -10.60
N HIS A 204 -3.44 32.10 -11.06
CA HIS A 204 -3.03 32.37 -12.44
C HIS A 204 -3.85 31.56 -13.46
N LEU A 205 -4.13 30.28 -13.16
CA LEU A 205 -4.98 29.43 -13.99
C LEU A 205 -6.40 30.00 -14.09
N ALA A 206 -6.97 30.44 -12.97
CA ALA A 206 -8.30 31.06 -12.92
C ALA A 206 -8.37 32.36 -13.73
N ALA A 207 -7.40 33.25 -13.55
CA ALA A 207 -7.35 34.55 -14.24
C ALA A 207 -7.23 34.41 -15.77
N ASN A 208 -6.52 33.38 -16.25
CA ASN A 208 -6.24 33.18 -17.67
C ASN A 208 -7.05 32.04 -18.32
N TRP A 209 -8.05 31.49 -17.61
CA TRP A 209 -8.73 30.26 -18.01
C TRP A 209 -9.32 30.33 -19.42
N LYS A 210 -10.07 31.40 -19.74
CA LYS A 210 -10.69 31.60 -21.07
C LYS A 210 -9.65 31.64 -22.19
N HIS A 211 -8.52 32.31 -21.95
CA HIS A 211 -7.43 32.37 -22.92
C HIS A 211 -6.81 30.98 -23.12
N ILE A 212 -6.53 30.26 -22.03
CA ILE A 212 -5.97 28.92 -22.07
C ILE A 212 -6.89 27.97 -22.86
N GLN A 213 -8.20 27.98 -22.60
CA GLN A 213 -9.19 27.17 -23.32
C GLN A 213 -9.17 27.42 -24.84
N SER A 214 -9.02 28.68 -25.28
CA SER A 214 -8.97 29.04 -26.70
C SER A 214 -7.63 28.74 -27.39
N SER A 215 -6.58 28.46 -26.61
CA SER A 215 -5.21 28.30 -27.09
C SER A 215 -4.78 26.83 -27.16
N LYS A 216 -3.71 26.55 -27.92
CA LYS A 216 -3.05 25.24 -27.91
C LYS A 216 -2.46 24.96 -26.52
N ARG A 217 -2.83 23.83 -25.93
CA ARG A 217 -2.47 23.46 -24.56
C ARG A 217 -2.19 21.98 -24.40
N THR A 218 -1.35 21.64 -23.43
CA THR A 218 -1.03 20.27 -23.06
C THR A 218 -1.71 19.90 -21.74
N ILE A 219 -2.55 18.87 -21.74
CA ILE A 219 -3.20 18.35 -20.53
C ILE A 219 -2.42 17.13 -20.05
N ILE A 220 -1.94 17.18 -18.80
CA ILE A 220 -1.27 16.05 -18.16
C ILE A 220 -2.28 15.33 -17.27
N HIS A 221 -2.75 14.17 -17.72
CA HIS A 221 -3.64 13.32 -16.94
C HIS A 221 -2.84 12.42 -16.01
N ILE A 222 -3.09 12.57 -14.71
CA ILE A 222 -2.56 11.72 -13.65
C ILE A 222 -3.75 11.10 -12.93
N PRO A 223 -4.28 9.94 -13.39
CA PRO A 223 -5.42 9.25 -12.76
C PRO A 223 -5.01 8.55 -11.45
N SER A 224 -4.43 9.32 -10.54
CA SER A 224 -3.93 8.87 -9.25
C SER A 224 -5.09 8.64 -8.30
N LEU A 225 -5.09 7.49 -7.63
CA LEU A 225 -6.03 7.21 -6.54
C LEU A 225 -5.33 7.50 -5.21
N GLY A 226 -5.36 8.77 -4.80
CA GLY A 226 -4.78 9.32 -3.56
C GLY A 226 -5.34 8.80 -2.23
N TYR A 227 -5.89 7.58 -2.18
CA TYR A 227 -6.48 6.99 -0.98
C TYR A 227 -5.47 6.79 0.16
N SER A 228 -5.99 6.68 1.38
CA SER A 228 -5.19 6.38 2.57
C SER A 228 -4.46 5.04 2.42
N GLN A 229 -3.32 4.89 3.09
CA GLN A 229 -2.52 3.67 3.00
C GLN A 229 -3.30 2.42 3.40
N ASN A 230 -4.14 2.50 4.44
CA ASN A 230 -4.95 1.38 4.91
C ASN A 230 -5.94 0.91 3.83
N GLN A 231 -6.57 1.84 3.11
CA GLN A 231 -7.48 1.51 2.03
C GLN A 231 -6.74 0.88 0.85
N ARG A 232 -5.60 1.45 0.44
CA ARG A 232 -4.80 0.92 -0.67
C ARG A 232 -4.31 -0.51 -0.43
N LEU A 233 -4.04 -0.89 0.82
CA LEU A 233 -3.65 -2.26 1.19
C LEU A 233 -4.80 -3.28 1.07
N ASN A 234 -6.05 -2.82 1.18
CA ASN A 234 -7.23 -3.68 1.04
C ASN A 234 -7.70 -3.82 -0.41
N LEU A 235 -7.17 -3.02 -1.34
CA LEU A 235 -7.52 -3.05 -2.76
C LEU A 235 -6.62 -4.02 -3.53
N LYS A 236 -7.23 -4.93 -4.30
CA LYS A 236 -6.54 -5.79 -5.26
C LYS A 236 -6.43 -5.09 -6.62
N GLY A 237 -5.34 -5.30 -7.35
CA GLY A 237 -5.15 -4.75 -8.70
C GLY A 237 -5.17 -3.21 -8.71
N PHE A 238 -4.52 -2.57 -7.74
CA PHE A 238 -4.58 -1.13 -7.56
C PHE A 238 -4.02 -0.34 -8.77
N ASP A 239 -3.03 -0.90 -9.46
CA ASP A 239 -2.54 -0.40 -10.74
C ASP A 239 -3.63 -0.42 -11.83
N ILE A 240 -4.43 -1.49 -11.90
CA ILE A 240 -5.56 -1.61 -12.83
C ILE A 240 -6.61 -0.56 -12.50
N LEU A 241 -6.98 -0.41 -11.23
CA LEU A 241 -7.97 0.59 -10.79
C LEU A 241 -7.56 2.02 -11.18
N GLN A 242 -6.28 2.36 -11.02
CA GLN A 242 -5.75 3.67 -11.45
C GLN A 242 -5.74 3.84 -12.99
N ASN A 243 -5.78 2.75 -13.75
CA ASN A 243 -5.74 2.78 -15.22
C ASN A 243 -7.11 2.62 -15.89
N ILE A 244 -8.20 2.44 -15.15
CA ILE A 244 -9.57 2.33 -15.72
C ILE A 244 -9.91 3.56 -16.57
N GLN A 245 -9.40 4.72 -16.17
CA GLN A 245 -9.66 6.01 -16.82
C GLN A 245 -8.70 6.34 -17.97
N ILE A 246 -8.11 5.34 -18.63
CA ILE A 246 -7.23 5.56 -19.79
C ILE A 246 -7.93 6.26 -20.96
N SER A 247 -9.27 6.21 -21.01
CA SER A 247 -10.11 6.95 -21.95
C SER A 247 -10.01 8.48 -21.83
N ARG A 248 -9.39 9.01 -20.77
CA ARG A 248 -8.95 10.43 -20.69
C ARG A 248 -8.05 10.85 -21.86
N LEU A 249 -7.43 9.90 -22.56
CA LEU A 249 -6.74 10.14 -23.83
C LEU A 249 -7.64 10.80 -24.89
N CYS A 250 -8.96 10.61 -24.81
CA CYS A 250 -9.93 11.14 -25.77
C CYS A 250 -10.13 12.66 -25.67
N ASP A 251 -9.52 13.35 -24.70
CA ASP A 251 -9.45 14.82 -24.68
C ASP A 251 -8.77 15.40 -25.93
N VAL A 252 -8.00 14.58 -26.68
CA VAL A 252 -7.52 14.93 -28.02
C VAL A 252 -8.66 15.19 -29.03
N ARG A 253 -9.93 14.94 -28.70
CA ARG A 253 -11.05 15.38 -29.54
C ARG A 253 -11.05 16.89 -29.74
N ASP A 254 -10.57 17.66 -28.76
CA ASP A 254 -10.25 19.08 -28.97
C ASP A 254 -8.94 19.20 -29.78
N GLU A 255 -9.02 19.83 -30.96
CA GLU A 255 -7.89 20.00 -31.87
C GLU A 255 -6.74 20.83 -31.25
N ASN A 256 -7.05 21.67 -30.26
CA ASN A 256 -6.08 22.49 -29.55
C ASN A 256 -5.42 21.74 -28.38
N VAL A 257 -5.80 20.49 -28.10
CA VAL A 257 -5.30 19.72 -26.96
C VAL A 257 -4.27 18.67 -27.39
N GLU A 258 -3.15 18.66 -26.67
CA GLU A 258 -2.18 17.56 -26.62
C GLU A 258 -2.30 16.86 -25.25
N VAL A 259 -2.34 15.53 -25.22
CA VAL A 259 -2.50 14.77 -23.97
C VAL A 259 -1.21 14.07 -23.56
N ILE A 260 -0.77 14.25 -22.32
CA ILE A 260 0.23 13.39 -21.69
C ILE A 260 -0.49 12.56 -20.63
N TYR A 261 -0.61 11.26 -20.84
CA TYR A 261 -1.24 10.35 -19.88
C TYR A 261 -0.17 9.60 -19.09
N ILE A 262 -0.23 9.70 -17.77
CA ILE A 262 0.64 8.95 -16.88
C ILE A 262 -0.01 7.60 -16.59
N CYS A 263 0.66 6.51 -16.99
CA CYS A 263 0.15 5.16 -16.82
C CYS A 263 0.80 4.49 -15.60
N PRO A 264 0.04 3.82 -14.72
CA PRO A 264 0.57 3.11 -13.56
C PRO A 264 1.32 1.81 -13.89
N ARG A 265 1.33 1.39 -15.17
CA ARG A 265 1.91 0.14 -15.65
C ARG A 265 2.55 0.36 -17.04
N HIS A 266 3.52 -0.48 -17.41
CA HIS A 266 3.99 -0.57 -18.79
C HIS A 266 2.95 -1.26 -19.67
N LEU A 267 2.48 -0.58 -20.72
CA LEU A 267 1.52 -1.13 -21.66
C LEU A 267 2.25 -1.94 -22.75
N GLY A 268 1.70 -3.10 -23.11
CA GLY A 268 2.19 -3.88 -24.24
C GLY A 268 1.93 -3.18 -25.58
N GLU A 269 2.72 -3.52 -26.60
CA GLU A 269 2.61 -2.91 -27.93
C GLU A 269 1.21 -3.05 -28.54
N ASP A 270 0.54 -4.18 -28.32
CA ASP A 270 -0.83 -4.43 -28.78
C ASP A 270 -1.83 -3.39 -28.26
N ILE A 271 -1.71 -3.01 -26.98
CA ILE A 271 -2.60 -2.04 -26.33
C ILE A 271 -2.30 -0.63 -26.84
N LEU A 272 -1.01 -0.28 -26.98
CA LEU A 272 -0.59 1.00 -27.55
C LEU A 272 -1.08 1.14 -29.00
N HIS A 273 -0.96 0.07 -29.79
CA HIS A 273 -1.47 0.01 -31.15
C HIS A 273 -2.99 0.15 -31.17
N TYR A 274 -3.72 -0.54 -30.28
CA TYR A 274 -5.17 -0.41 -30.17
C TYR A 274 -5.62 1.04 -29.93
N TYR A 275 -5.06 1.72 -28.92
CA TYR A 275 -5.42 3.13 -28.65
C TYR A 275 -4.93 4.09 -29.74
N THR A 276 -3.78 3.81 -30.35
CA THR A 276 -3.30 4.61 -31.49
C THR A 276 -4.26 4.51 -32.67
N SER A 277 -4.76 3.32 -32.97
CA SER A 277 -5.74 3.12 -34.05
C SER A 277 -7.11 3.70 -33.69
N LEU A 278 -7.55 3.55 -32.44
CA LEU A 278 -8.82 4.12 -31.94
C LEU A 278 -8.85 5.66 -32.08
N LEU A 279 -7.74 6.32 -31.73
CA LEU A 279 -7.65 7.78 -31.74
C LEU A 279 -7.27 8.38 -33.12
N LYS A 280 -6.90 7.53 -34.09
CA LYS A 280 -6.56 7.92 -35.47
C LYS A 280 -7.76 7.91 -36.42
N CYS A 281 -8.94 7.51 -35.96
CA CYS A 281 -10.15 7.55 -36.78
C CYS A 281 -10.61 8.98 -37.04
N ASP A 282 -9.88 9.67 -37.93
CA ASP A 282 -10.45 10.70 -38.78
C ASP A 282 -11.45 10.03 -39.72
N GLY A 283 -12.65 10.61 -39.84
CA GLY A 283 -13.72 10.15 -40.72
C GLY A 283 -13.44 10.27 -42.22
N ALA A 284 -12.19 10.12 -42.66
CA ALA A 284 -11.79 10.15 -44.06
C ALA A 284 -11.63 8.71 -44.57
N THR A 285 -12.69 8.20 -45.20
CA THR A 285 -12.70 7.21 -46.29
C THR A 285 -11.49 6.26 -46.37
N ASP A 286 -11.66 5.05 -45.83
CA ASP A 286 -10.90 3.86 -46.24
C ASP A 286 -11.44 3.42 -47.62
N GLY A 287 -11.14 4.22 -48.64
CA GLY A 287 -11.22 3.86 -50.04
C GLY A 287 -9.94 3.13 -50.40
N PHE A 288 -10.09 1.90 -50.87
CA PHE A 288 -9.02 1.00 -51.27
C PHE A 288 -8.26 1.57 -52.49
N ASP A 289 -7.34 2.52 -52.28
CA ASP A 289 -6.39 2.94 -53.30
C ASP A 289 -4.96 2.57 -52.89
N THR A 290 -4.57 1.41 -53.39
CA THR A 290 -3.18 1.04 -53.62
C THR A 290 -2.49 2.09 -54.48
N ARG A 291 -1.60 2.89 -53.89
CA ARG A 291 -0.21 3.15 -54.32
C ARG A 291 0.26 4.54 -53.87
N THR A 292 1.40 4.51 -53.16
CA THR A 292 2.45 5.55 -53.15
C THR A 292 2.03 7.00 -52.87
N THR A 293 2.04 7.36 -51.59
CA THR A 293 2.67 8.60 -51.10
C THR A 293 2.81 8.52 -49.58
N GLU A 294 4.03 8.26 -49.10
CA GLU A 294 4.44 8.73 -47.78
C GLU A 294 4.33 10.25 -47.79
N SER A 295 3.33 10.85 -47.13
CA SER A 295 3.31 12.23 -46.60
C SER A 295 1.91 12.64 -46.13
N SER A 296 1.52 12.22 -44.93
CA SER A 296 0.87 13.12 -43.97
C SER A 296 1.13 12.55 -42.57
N SER A 297 2.18 13.06 -41.94
CA SER A 297 2.47 12.75 -40.54
C SER A 297 1.39 13.37 -39.67
N SER A 298 0.28 12.67 -39.43
CA SER A 298 -0.63 13.01 -38.34
C SER A 298 0.17 12.90 -37.04
N ILE A 299 0.68 14.04 -36.56
CA ILE A 299 1.46 14.15 -35.34
C ILE A 299 0.65 13.50 -34.23
N ARG A 300 1.19 12.47 -33.56
CA ARG A 300 0.52 11.84 -32.42
C ARG A 300 0.31 12.92 -31.35
N ARG A 301 -0.93 13.40 -31.18
CA ARG A 301 -1.31 14.42 -30.18
C ARG A 301 -1.48 13.85 -28.77
N PHE A 302 -1.08 12.60 -28.55
CA PHE A 302 -1.05 12.00 -27.22
C PHE A 302 0.26 11.24 -26.98
N ILE A 303 0.69 11.22 -25.72
CA ILE A 303 1.88 10.52 -25.25
C ILE A 303 1.51 9.79 -23.96
N ILE A 304 1.79 8.49 -23.90
CA ILE A 304 1.64 7.68 -22.69
C ILE A 304 3.02 7.51 -22.04
N LEU A 305 3.15 7.85 -20.76
CA LEU A 305 4.39 7.73 -20.00
C LEU A 305 4.16 6.88 -18.74
N THR A 306 5.06 5.94 -18.50
CA THR A 306 5.05 5.12 -17.28
C THR A 306 6.16 5.59 -16.34
N PRO A 307 5.87 5.93 -15.08
CA PRO A 307 6.91 6.28 -14.09
C PRO A 307 7.86 5.11 -13.84
N GLU A 308 9.19 5.33 -13.90
CA GLU A 308 10.16 4.25 -13.68
C GLU A 308 10.12 3.66 -12.26
N ALA A 309 9.56 4.38 -11.28
CA ALA A 309 9.37 3.88 -9.92
C ALA A 309 8.44 2.66 -9.83
N VAL A 310 7.60 2.42 -10.84
CA VAL A 310 6.77 1.21 -10.93
C VAL A 310 7.65 -0.05 -10.86
N ASP A 311 8.82 -0.03 -11.50
CA ASP A 311 9.75 -1.16 -11.54
C ASP A 311 10.53 -1.34 -10.22
N TYR A 312 10.72 -0.26 -9.46
CA TYR A 312 11.41 -0.29 -8.16
C TYR A 312 10.51 -0.71 -7.01
N PHE A 313 9.19 -0.49 -7.12
CA PHE A 313 8.23 -0.75 -6.05
C PHE A 313 7.06 -1.66 -6.45
N PRO A 314 7.31 -2.83 -7.06
CA PRO A 314 6.26 -3.68 -7.64
C PRO A 314 5.28 -4.24 -6.59
N THR A 315 5.70 -4.37 -5.34
CA THR A 315 4.89 -4.92 -4.24
C THR A 315 4.18 -3.86 -3.40
N HIS A 316 4.36 -2.57 -3.70
CA HIS A 316 3.78 -1.48 -2.92
C HIS A 316 2.60 -0.88 -3.67
N SER A 317 1.41 -0.89 -3.06
CA SER A 317 0.20 -0.27 -3.61
C SER A 317 0.24 1.26 -3.57
N MET A 318 1.30 1.92 -4.05
CA MET A 318 1.46 3.38 -4.04
C MET A 318 0.54 4.07 -5.06
N CYS A 319 0.04 5.27 -4.71
CA CYS A 319 -0.71 6.07 -5.68
C CYS A 319 0.21 6.61 -6.78
N LEU A 320 -0.37 6.85 -7.95
CA LEU A 320 0.37 7.18 -9.16
C LEU A 320 1.20 8.45 -9.02
N SER A 321 0.71 9.45 -8.29
CA SER A 321 1.44 10.68 -8.02
C SER A 321 2.69 10.44 -7.15
N THR A 322 2.62 9.52 -6.19
CA THR A 322 3.80 9.10 -5.41
C THR A 322 4.82 8.37 -6.30
N LEU A 323 4.35 7.49 -7.20
CA LEU A 323 5.23 6.81 -8.16
C LEU A 323 5.92 7.82 -9.09
N LEU A 324 5.17 8.79 -9.62
CA LEU A 324 5.71 9.84 -10.48
C LEU A 324 6.70 10.75 -9.73
N LYS A 325 6.41 11.11 -8.49
CA LYS A 325 7.32 11.86 -7.61
C LYS A 325 8.66 11.14 -7.40
N TYR A 326 8.67 9.81 -7.34
CA TYR A 326 9.89 9.00 -7.25
C TYR A 326 10.53 8.66 -8.60
N SER A 327 10.04 9.26 -9.69
CA SER A 327 10.45 8.98 -11.07
C SER A 327 11.11 10.22 -11.73
N PRO A 328 12.35 10.59 -11.35
CA PRO A 328 13.01 11.78 -11.86
C PRO A 328 13.27 11.76 -13.38
N ARG A 329 13.44 10.60 -14.02
CA ARG A 329 13.63 10.48 -15.46
C ARG A 329 12.34 10.79 -16.19
N THR A 330 11.21 10.23 -15.75
CA THR A 330 9.90 10.56 -16.30
C THR A 330 9.52 12.02 -16.06
N LEU A 331 9.78 12.58 -14.87
CA LEU A 331 9.58 14.01 -14.60
C LEU A 331 10.42 14.91 -15.53
N LYS A 332 11.70 14.58 -15.75
CA LYS A 332 12.57 15.29 -16.69
C LYS A 332 12.03 15.21 -18.12
N ARG A 333 11.54 14.03 -18.53
CA ARG A 333 10.91 13.84 -19.85
C ARG A 333 9.66 14.70 -20.01
N ILE A 334 8.77 14.72 -19.02
CA ILE A 334 7.58 15.58 -19.03
C ILE A 334 7.99 17.04 -19.15
N ARG A 335 8.95 17.51 -18.34
CA ARG A 335 9.45 18.89 -18.38
C ARG A 335 9.95 19.30 -19.77
N ASN A 336 10.65 18.42 -20.47
CA ASN A 336 11.10 18.68 -21.84
C ASN A 336 9.94 18.74 -22.83
N LEU A 337 8.92 17.89 -22.69
CA LEU A 337 7.76 17.85 -23.59
C LEU A 337 6.86 19.09 -23.48
N ILE A 338 6.80 19.69 -22.29
CA ILE A 338 5.97 20.87 -21.99
C ILE A 338 6.74 22.19 -22.11
N GLN A 339 8.03 22.16 -22.44
CA GLN A 339 8.85 23.37 -22.48
C GLN A 339 8.29 24.38 -23.51
N GLY A 340 7.97 25.59 -23.04
CA GLY A 340 7.40 26.65 -23.87
C GLY A 340 5.92 26.45 -24.24
N LYS A 341 5.24 25.44 -23.71
CA LYS A 341 3.81 25.18 -23.96
C LYS A 341 2.96 25.58 -22.75
N GLN A 342 1.72 25.98 -23.00
CA GLN A 342 0.70 26.10 -21.96
C GLN A 342 0.32 24.69 -21.49
N ALA A 343 0.43 24.40 -20.19
CA ALA A 343 0.12 23.08 -19.66
C ALA A 343 -0.48 23.14 -18.26
N TYR A 344 -1.28 22.13 -17.93
CA TYR A 344 -1.83 21.94 -16.58
C TYR A 344 -2.06 20.46 -16.28
N ILE A 345 -2.17 20.13 -15.00
CA ILE A 345 -2.39 18.77 -14.53
C ILE A 345 -3.88 18.55 -14.24
N VAL A 346 -4.42 17.42 -14.68
CA VAL A 346 -5.72 16.90 -14.27
C VAL A 346 -5.48 15.63 -13.45
N GLY A 347 -5.81 15.70 -12.17
CA GLY A 347 -5.62 14.60 -11.22
C GLY A 347 -6.74 13.55 -11.24
N GLY A 348 -6.62 12.58 -10.33
CA GLY A 348 -7.72 11.73 -9.87
C GLY A 348 -8.21 12.20 -8.51
N VAL A 349 -8.00 11.38 -7.48
CA VAL A 349 -8.27 11.73 -6.07
C VAL A 349 -7.13 12.60 -5.55
N ALA A 350 -7.44 13.82 -5.13
CA ALA A 350 -6.44 14.80 -4.70
C ALA A 350 -5.58 14.30 -3.52
N HIS A 351 -4.26 14.45 -3.67
CA HIS A 351 -3.26 13.98 -2.72
C HIS A 351 -2.11 14.98 -2.59
N VAL A 352 -1.42 14.95 -1.45
CA VAL A 352 -0.28 15.86 -1.17
C VAL A 352 0.89 15.68 -2.16
N ASP A 353 1.03 14.49 -2.75
CA ASP A 353 2.06 14.25 -3.75
C ASP A 353 1.70 14.82 -5.13
N ASP A 354 0.44 15.14 -5.41
CA ASP A 354 0.06 15.93 -6.59
C ASP A 354 0.70 17.31 -6.53
N LEU A 355 0.64 17.95 -5.36
CA LEU A 355 1.29 19.25 -5.14
C LEU A 355 2.80 19.15 -5.35
N ALA A 356 3.42 18.04 -4.92
CA ALA A 356 4.85 17.84 -5.08
C ALA A 356 5.26 17.66 -6.56
N VAL A 357 4.48 16.89 -7.32
CA VAL A 357 4.70 16.71 -8.77
C VAL A 357 4.46 18.03 -9.50
N ALA A 358 3.37 18.73 -9.20
CA ALA A 358 3.03 20.01 -9.81
C ALA A 358 4.11 21.07 -9.55
N ASP A 359 4.65 21.10 -8.33
CA ASP A 359 5.72 22.01 -7.96
C ASP A 359 7.04 21.71 -8.67
N GLU A 360 7.38 20.43 -8.83
CA GLU A 360 8.55 20.01 -9.59
C GLU A 360 8.41 20.33 -11.09
N LEU A 361 7.20 20.24 -11.66
CA LEU A 361 6.94 20.57 -13.07
C LEU A 361 6.68 22.06 -13.31
N GLY A 362 6.40 22.84 -12.27
CA GLY A 362 6.02 24.25 -12.38
C GLY A 362 4.62 24.48 -12.95
N LEU A 363 3.70 23.53 -12.78
CA LEU A 363 2.38 23.54 -13.41
C LEU A 363 1.23 23.80 -12.42
N PRO A 364 0.13 24.44 -12.85
CA PRO A 364 -1.12 24.46 -12.10
C PRO A 364 -1.83 23.09 -12.15
N ILE A 365 -2.64 22.81 -11.14
CA ILE A 365 -3.51 21.63 -11.09
C ILE A 365 -4.96 22.11 -11.24
N LEU A 366 -5.70 21.52 -12.16
CA LEU A 366 -7.16 21.66 -12.27
C LEU A 366 -7.80 20.71 -11.26
N GLY A 367 -7.90 21.16 -10.01
CA GLY A 367 -8.44 20.38 -8.90
C GLY A 367 -8.38 21.16 -7.59
N PRO A 368 -9.13 20.74 -6.56
CA PRO A 368 -9.15 21.41 -5.27
C PRO A 368 -7.87 21.17 -4.47
N GLU A 369 -7.66 21.97 -3.42
CA GLU A 369 -6.60 21.71 -2.45
C GLU A 369 -6.84 20.34 -1.77
N PRO A 370 -5.81 19.48 -1.58
CA PRO A 370 -6.01 18.14 -1.02
C PRO A 370 -6.73 18.12 0.34
N ALA A 371 -6.52 19.10 1.21
CA ALA A 371 -7.22 19.18 2.49
C ALA A 371 -8.71 19.48 2.34
N ILE A 372 -9.09 20.32 1.37
CA ILE A 372 -10.48 20.64 1.04
C ILE A 372 -11.14 19.41 0.43
N ALA A 373 -10.45 18.75 -0.51
CA ALA A 373 -10.90 17.51 -1.12
C ALA A 373 -11.18 16.44 -0.06
N GLN A 374 -10.23 16.19 0.84
CA GLN A 374 -10.36 15.20 1.92
C GLN A 374 -11.53 15.49 2.88
N LEU A 375 -11.88 16.75 3.08
CA LEU A 375 -13.00 17.13 3.94
C LEU A 375 -14.35 16.88 3.26
N TYR A 376 -14.46 17.24 1.98
CA TYR A 376 -15.73 17.23 1.26
C TYR A 376 -15.97 16.00 0.38
N SER A 377 -14.95 15.18 0.15
CA SER A 377 -15.07 13.87 -0.51
C SER A 377 -15.55 12.77 0.44
N THR A 378 -15.81 13.10 1.71
CA THR A 378 -16.44 12.15 2.64
C THR A 378 -17.95 12.16 2.48
N LYS A 379 -18.63 11.08 2.88
CA LYS A 379 -20.10 11.02 2.85
C LYS A 379 -20.74 12.12 3.69
N SER A 380 -20.20 12.37 4.89
CA SER A 380 -20.63 13.48 5.74
C SER A 380 -20.31 14.85 5.12
N GLY A 381 -19.14 14.99 4.47
CA GLY A 381 -18.73 16.18 3.74
C GLY A 381 -19.64 16.53 2.56
N GLY A 382 -19.96 15.55 1.71
CA GLY A 382 -20.89 15.69 0.59
C GLY A 382 -22.29 16.10 1.06
N ARG A 383 -22.79 15.50 2.16
CA ARG A 383 -24.07 15.88 2.76
C ARG A 383 -24.11 17.35 3.20
N ARG A 384 -23.00 17.90 3.73
CA ARG A 384 -22.91 19.34 4.06
C ARG A 384 -22.97 20.23 2.82
N ILE A 385 -22.46 19.77 1.68
CA ILE A 385 -22.58 20.48 0.39
C ILE A 385 -24.03 20.50 -0.04
N PHE A 386 -24.70 19.35 -0.03
CA PHE A 386 -26.12 19.25 -0.43
C PHE A 386 -27.03 20.09 0.46
N THR A 387 -26.83 20.03 1.77
CA THR A 387 -27.58 20.87 2.73
C THR A 387 -27.40 22.35 2.42
N GLY A 388 -26.16 22.79 2.15
CA GLY A 388 -25.88 24.18 1.77
C GLY A 388 -26.30 24.56 0.34
N ALA A 389 -26.62 23.58 -0.51
CA ALA A 389 -27.17 23.78 -1.84
C ALA A 389 -28.71 23.78 -1.83
N GLU A 390 -29.33 23.50 -0.68
CA GLU A 390 -30.79 23.40 -0.51
C GLU A 390 -31.44 22.42 -1.50
N VAL A 391 -30.72 21.36 -1.86
CA VAL A 391 -31.26 20.26 -2.68
C VAL A 391 -31.88 19.20 -1.78
N GLU A 392 -32.86 18.46 -2.29
CA GLU A 392 -33.43 17.35 -1.54
C GLU A 392 -32.38 16.27 -1.31
N VAL A 393 -32.29 15.80 -0.07
CA VAL A 393 -31.40 14.72 0.38
C VAL A 393 -32.19 13.67 1.13
N PRO A 394 -31.71 12.42 1.19
CA PRO A 394 -32.34 11.42 2.03
C PRO A 394 -32.37 11.87 3.50
N PRO A 395 -33.46 11.63 4.24
CA PRO A 395 -33.48 11.80 5.70
C PRO A 395 -32.31 11.06 6.33
N GLY A 396 -31.54 11.73 7.19
CA GLY A 396 -30.30 11.15 7.69
C GLY A 396 -29.38 12.14 8.38
N GLN A 397 -28.29 11.63 8.94
CA GLN A 397 -27.31 12.39 9.68
C GLN A 397 -25.90 11.83 9.46
N GLY A 398 -24.93 12.73 9.30
CA GLY A 398 -23.51 12.42 9.17
C GLY A 398 -22.74 12.64 10.47
N ASP A 399 -21.41 12.51 10.38
CA ASP A 399 -20.47 12.73 11.49
C ASP A 399 -20.74 11.83 12.72
N ILE A 400 -21.08 10.55 12.47
CA ILE A 400 -21.33 9.57 13.53
C ILE A 400 -20.03 8.83 13.88
N TYR A 401 -19.52 9.03 15.10
CA TYR A 401 -18.24 8.46 15.55
C TYR A 401 -18.35 7.57 16.79
N SER A 402 -19.50 7.57 17.47
CA SER A 402 -19.71 6.75 18.67
C SER A 402 -20.94 5.86 18.56
N LEU A 403 -20.91 4.74 19.29
CA LEU A 403 -22.00 3.78 19.29
C LEU A 403 -23.30 4.37 19.86
N ASN A 404 -23.20 5.14 20.94
CA ASN A 404 -24.35 5.78 21.56
C ASN A 404 -24.98 6.80 20.62
N GLN A 405 -24.15 7.66 20.00
CA GLN A 405 -24.60 8.60 18.99
C GLN A 405 -25.31 7.90 17.83
N LEU A 406 -24.78 6.76 17.35
CA LEU A 406 -25.43 5.98 16.30
C LEU A 406 -26.82 5.52 16.70
N HIS A 407 -26.98 4.95 17.90
CA HIS A 407 -28.27 4.46 18.37
C HIS A 407 -29.28 5.59 18.59
N GLU A 408 -28.87 6.67 19.24
CA GLU A 408 -29.70 7.86 19.49
C GLU A 408 -30.15 8.50 18.19
N THR A 409 -29.21 8.76 17.28
CA THR A 409 -29.48 9.36 15.97
C THR A 409 -30.42 8.48 15.14
N LEU A 410 -30.19 7.17 15.12
CA LEU A 410 -31.05 6.26 14.36
C LEU A 410 -32.45 6.18 14.96
N ALA A 411 -32.59 6.15 16.28
CA ALA A 411 -33.89 6.15 16.95
C ALA A 411 -34.69 7.42 16.62
N GLU A 412 -34.06 8.60 16.71
CA GLU A 412 -34.67 9.87 16.36
C GLU A 412 -35.11 9.92 14.89
N LEU A 413 -34.22 9.50 13.98
CA LEU A 413 -34.50 9.44 12.55
C LEU A 413 -35.65 8.49 12.23
N MET A 414 -35.72 7.33 12.88
CA MET A 414 -36.80 6.35 12.72
C MET A 414 -38.14 6.88 13.25
N THR A 415 -38.15 7.57 14.39
CA THR A 415 -39.37 8.19 14.94
C THR A 415 -39.90 9.32 14.05
N GLN A 416 -39.01 10.10 13.43
CA GLN A 416 -39.40 11.20 12.54
C GLN A 416 -39.82 10.71 11.14
N ASN A 417 -39.31 9.55 10.69
CA ASN A 417 -39.50 9.05 9.33
C ASN A 417 -40.04 7.61 9.36
N THR A 418 -41.27 7.45 9.84
CA THR A 418 -41.90 6.13 10.03
C THR A 418 -42.14 5.35 8.74
N ASP A 419 -42.20 6.02 7.59
CA ASP A 419 -42.43 5.39 6.29
C ASP A 419 -41.19 4.68 5.73
N VAL A 420 -40.02 4.85 6.35
CA VAL A 420 -38.74 4.30 5.89
C VAL A 420 -38.60 2.84 6.29
N GLN A 421 -38.55 1.95 5.29
CA GLN A 421 -38.45 0.50 5.51
C GLN A 421 -37.01 -0.02 5.63
N ARG A 422 -36.03 0.75 5.15
CA ARG A 422 -34.61 0.37 5.12
C ARG A 422 -33.72 1.56 5.44
N TRP A 423 -32.74 1.34 6.31
CA TRP A 423 -31.72 2.31 6.66
C TRP A 423 -30.36 1.90 6.09
N LEU A 424 -29.64 2.87 5.55
CA LEU A 424 -28.28 2.72 5.02
C LEU A 424 -27.26 3.31 5.99
N PHE A 425 -26.12 2.63 6.10
CA PHE A 425 -24.95 3.05 6.85
C PHE A 425 -23.80 3.18 5.87
N LYS A 426 -23.27 4.39 5.68
CA LYS A 426 -22.20 4.69 4.72
C LYS A 426 -20.96 5.19 5.46
N MET A 427 -19.82 4.49 5.33
CA MET A 427 -18.55 4.96 5.89
C MET A 427 -18.02 6.17 5.13
N ASP A 428 -17.48 7.15 5.85
CA ASP A 428 -17.09 8.44 5.27
C ASP A 428 -16.02 8.33 4.18
N SER A 429 -14.99 7.50 4.39
CA SER A 429 -13.84 7.46 3.48
C SER A 429 -13.90 6.35 2.42
N GLU A 430 -14.92 5.47 2.44
CA GLU A 430 -15.01 4.35 1.49
C GLU A 430 -15.70 4.76 0.18
N HIS A 431 -15.31 4.07 -0.90
CA HIS A 431 -15.74 4.37 -2.27
C HIS A 431 -16.29 3.12 -2.97
N GLY A 432 -17.07 3.30 -4.04
CA GLY A 432 -17.54 2.20 -4.90
C GLY A 432 -18.38 1.15 -4.15
N GLY A 433 -19.28 1.60 -3.26
CA GLY A 433 -20.20 0.74 -2.52
C GLY A 433 -19.58 -0.16 -1.43
N ARG A 434 -18.26 -0.13 -1.20
CA ARG A 434 -17.57 -1.02 -0.23
C ARG A 434 -17.92 -0.74 1.22
N GLY A 435 -18.13 0.54 1.55
CA GLY A 435 -18.43 1.00 2.90
C GLY A 435 -19.91 1.15 3.18
N ILE A 436 -20.78 0.45 2.44
CA ILE A 436 -22.23 0.49 2.64
C ILE A 436 -22.69 -0.76 3.39
N ALA A 437 -23.51 -0.56 4.40
CA ALA A 437 -24.33 -1.59 5.03
C ALA A 437 -25.78 -1.12 5.05
N TYR A 438 -26.71 -2.06 5.17
CA TYR A 438 -28.13 -1.74 5.29
C TYR A 438 -28.78 -2.56 6.41
N CYS A 439 -29.91 -2.08 6.92
CA CYS A 439 -30.74 -2.83 7.84
C CYS A 439 -32.22 -2.58 7.54
N ASP A 440 -32.98 -3.67 7.44
CA ASP A 440 -34.41 -3.66 7.13
C ASP A 440 -35.23 -3.61 8.43
N VAL A 441 -36.17 -2.67 8.48
CA VAL A 441 -36.97 -2.39 9.67
C VAL A 441 -38.03 -3.49 9.92
N CYS A 442 -38.34 -4.32 8.92
CA CYS A 442 -39.26 -5.46 9.08
C CYS A 442 -38.83 -6.48 10.15
N HIS A 443 -37.57 -6.47 10.56
CA HIS A 443 -37.03 -7.32 11.63
C HIS A 443 -37.05 -6.66 13.02
N LEU A 444 -37.61 -5.45 13.13
CA LEU A 444 -37.74 -4.71 14.38
C LEU A 444 -39.15 -4.94 14.96
N SER A 445 -39.24 -5.55 16.14
CA SER A 445 -40.51 -6.00 16.73
C SER A 445 -41.41 -4.83 17.13
N CYS A 446 -40.85 -3.73 17.64
CA CYS A 446 -41.65 -2.56 18.02
C CYS A 446 -42.13 -1.72 16.82
N TYR A 447 -41.68 -2.00 15.59
CA TYR A 447 -41.99 -1.17 14.42
C TYR A 447 -43.48 -1.11 14.09
N ASN A 448 -44.18 -2.26 14.07
CA ASN A 448 -45.61 -2.31 13.80
C ASN A 448 -46.42 -1.54 14.85
N TRP A 449 -46.00 -1.61 16.10
CA TRP A 449 -46.60 -0.84 17.19
C TRP A 449 -46.35 0.67 17.03
N ALA A 450 -45.12 1.06 16.68
CA ALA A 450 -44.76 2.45 16.44
C ALA A 450 -45.55 3.06 15.26
N LEU A 451 -45.74 2.29 14.18
CA LEU A 451 -46.61 2.67 13.07
C LEU A 451 -48.07 2.88 13.51
N GLN A 452 -48.61 1.96 14.33
CA GLN A 452 -49.97 2.09 14.86
C GLN A 452 -50.13 3.35 15.71
N GLU A 453 -49.17 3.65 16.58
CA GLU A 453 -49.19 4.88 17.38
C GLU A 453 -49.07 6.14 16.49
N CYS A 454 -48.23 6.11 15.46
CA CYS A 454 -48.15 7.21 14.47
C CYS A 454 -49.50 7.43 13.76
N HIS A 455 -50.16 6.36 13.31
CA HIS A 455 -51.48 6.44 12.70
C HIS A 455 -52.57 6.91 13.68
N ARG A 456 -52.44 6.60 14.97
CA ARG A 456 -53.41 6.98 16.01
C ARG A 456 -53.44 8.48 16.27
N TYR A 457 -52.28 9.14 16.30
CA TYR A 457 -52.20 10.60 16.54
C TYR A 457 -52.28 11.41 15.24
N GLY A 458 -51.97 10.80 14.10
CA GLY A 458 -51.95 11.49 12.81
C GLY A 458 -50.76 12.45 12.65
N PRO A 459 -50.50 12.95 11.41
CA PRO A 459 -49.27 13.67 11.09
C PRO A 459 -49.12 15.02 11.81
N GLU A 460 -50.23 15.70 12.14
CA GLU A 460 -50.21 17.00 12.80
C GLU A 460 -49.75 16.92 14.27
N LEU A 461 -50.28 15.94 15.02
CA LEU A 461 -49.94 15.75 16.44
C LEU A 461 -48.65 14.96 16.61
N TRP A 462 -48.27 14.09 15.66
CA TRP A 462 -47.06 13.26 15.75
C TRP A 462 -45.78 14.08 15.92
N ASN A 463 -45.72 15.31 15.40
CA ASN A 463 -44.55 16.19 15.57
C ASN A 463 -44.36 16.72 17.00
N THR A 464 -45.26 16.38 17.93
CA THR A 464 -45.14 16.80 19.33
C THR A 464 -44.19 15.89 20.11
N LYS A 465 -43.15 16.48 20.72
CA LYS A 465 -42.06 15.74 21.40
C LYS A 465 -42.53 14.67 22.40
N TRP A 466 -43.56 14.95 23.21
CA TRP A 466 -44.02 14.00 24.24
C TRP A 466 -44.68 12.74 23.65
N ILE A 467 -45.26 12.82 22.44
CA ILE A 467 -45.84 11.66 21.73
C ILE A 467 -44.69 10.77 21.22
N GLN A 468 -43.70 11.40 20.59
CA GLN A 468 -42.53 10.73 20.03
C GLN A 468 -41.65 10.09 21.10
N GLU A 469 -41.58 10.65 22.31
CA GLU A 469 -40.72 10.17 23.39
C GLU A 469 -40.98 8.70 23.75
N SER A 470 -42.25 8.30 23.80
CA SER A 470 -42.63 6.91 24.08
C SER A 470 -42.12 5.91 23.05
N VAL A 471 -42.08 6.31 21.78
CA VAL A 471 -41.65 5.49 20.65
C VAL A 471 -40.13 5.49 20.55
N LEU A 472 -39.52 6.65 20.76
CA LEU A 472 -38.07 6.84 20.80
C LEU A 472 -37.43 5.93 21.85
N LEU A 473 -37.97 5.90 23.08
CA LEU A 473 -37.45 5.06 24.16
C LEU A 473 -37.50 3.57 23.83
N ARG A 474 -38.55 3.11 23.13
CA ARG A 474 -38.63 1.72 22.68
C ARG A 474 -37.65 1.40 21.55
N TYR A 475 -37.45 2.32 20.61
CA TYR A 475 -36.42 2.16 19.58
C TYR A 475 -35.02 2.10 20.20
N LEU A 476 -34.71 2.95 21.16
CA LEU A 476 -33.42 2.95 21.85
C LEU A 476 -33.11 1.62 22.55
N ASP A 477 -34.13 0.97 23.13
CA ASP A 477 -33.99 -0.33 23.78
C ASP A 477 -33.72 -1.47 22.77
N GLU A 478 -34.39 -1.47 21.62
CA GLU A 478 -34.33 -2.57 20.65
C GLU A 478 -33.21 -2.42 19.59
N ILE A 479 -32.86 -1.19 19.18
CA ILE A 479 -31.88 -0.90 18.12
C ILE A 479 -30.55 -1.65 18.29
N PRO A 480 -29.92 -1.70 19.48
CA PRO A 480 -28.62 -2.35 19.64
C PRO A 480 -28.64 -3.84 19.25
N GLU A 481 -29.65 -4.59 19.70
CA GLU A 481 -29.80 -6.01 19.35
C GLU A 481 -30.25 -6.19 17.91
N TRP A 482 -31.16 -5.33 17.43
CA TRP A 482 -31.65 -5.38 16.05
C TRP A 482 -30.52 -5.18 15.04
N LEU A 483 -29.67 -4.16 15.23
CA LEU A 483 -28.51 -3.92 14.37
C LEU A 483 -27.53 -5.10 14.43
N ALA A 484 -27.23 -5.61 15.63
CA ALA A 484 -26.29 -6.71 15.78
C ALA A 484 -26.70 -7.99 15.04
N ARG A 485 -28.01 -8.26 14.92
CA ARG A 485 -28.54 -9.46 14.27
C ARG A 485 -28.88 -9.25 12.79
N ASN A 486 -29.37 -8.08 12.41
CA ASN A 486 -30.00 -7.86 11.11
C ASN A 486 -29.23 -6.93 10.17
N ALA A 487 -28.30 -6.11 10.67
CA ALA A 487 -27.53 -5.21 9.81
C ALA A 487 -26.50 -6.00 8.97
N ARG A 488 -26.45 -5.71 7.66
CA ARG A 488 -25.65 -6.48 6.69
C ARG A 488 -24.78 -5.54 5.85
N PRO A 489 -23.44 -5.72 5.88
CA PRO A 489 -22.56 -5.07 4.90
C PRO A 489 -22.87 -5.56 3.48
N THR A 490 -22.92 -4.64 2.53
CA THR A 490 -23.19 -4.97 1.11
C THR A 490 -22.05 -5.79 0.51
N LYS A 491 -20.79 -5.43 0.81
CA LYS A 491 -19.59 -6.15 0.35
C LYS A 491 -18.93 -6.94 1.49
N THR A 492 -19.36 -8.18 1.66
CA THR A 492 -18.84 -9.12 2.67
C THR A 492 -17.36 -9.48 2.47
N SER A 493 -16.83 -9.31 1.25
CA SER A 493 -15.40 -9.47 0.95
C SER A 493 -14.51 -8.42 1.64
N CYS A 494 -15.06 -7.23 1.91
CA CYS A 494 -14.36 -6.14 2.60
C CYS A 494 -14.63 -6.18 4.11
N TYR A 495 -15.90 -6.38 4.47
CA TYR A 495 -16.37 -6.42 5.86
C TYR A 495 -17.21 -7.68 6.08
N PRO A 496 -16.64 -8.74 6.68
CA PRO A 496 -17.30 -10.05 6.78
C PRO A 496 -18.62 -10.05 7.57
N ASN A 497 -18.76 -9.14 8.54
CA ASN A 497 -19.93 -9.04 9.40
C ASN A 497 -20.12 -7.60 9.92
N TRP A 498 -21.27 -7.35 10.54
CA TRP A 498 -21.62 -6.06 11.12
C TRP A 498 -20.61 -5.56 12.16
N ALA A 499 -20.09 -6.43 13.04
CA ALA A 499 -19.13 -6.01 14.06
C ALA A 499 -17.83 -5.44 13.47
N CYS A 500 -17.30 -6.08 12.43
CA CYS A 500 -16.13 -5.59 11.69
C CYS A 500 -16.42 -4.27 10.94
N PHE A 501 -17.60 -4.17 10.34
CA PHE A 501 -18.08 -2.96 9.68
C PHE A 501 -18.18 -1.80 10.68
N LEU A 502 -18.93 -1.99 11.76
CA LEU A 502 -19.22 -1.00 12.80
C LEU A 502 -17.94 -0.48 13.46
N LYS A 503 -16.99 -1.36 13.78
CA LYS A 503 -15.69 -0.96 14.32
C LYS A 503 -14.94 0.01 13.40
N THR A 504 -15.07 -0.17 12.09
CA THR A 504 -14.40 0.68 11.10
C THR A 504 -15.20 1.97 10.84
N PHE A 505 -16.52 1.85 10.75
CA PHE A 505 -17.46 2.97 10.65
C PHE A 505 -17.24 3.98 11.77
N LEU A 506 -17.25 3.54 13.04
CA LEU A 506 -17.04 4.43 14.20
C LEU A 506 -15.63 5.05 14.25
N ARG A 507 -14.62 4.40 13.69
CA ARG A 507 -13.25 4.93 13.64
C ARG A 507 -13.07 6.01 12.58
N GLN A 508 -13.79 5.92 11.47
CA GLN A 508 -13.64 6.83 10.34
C GLN A 508 -14.71 7.92 10.31
N GLY A 509 -15.83 7.70 10.99
CA GLY A 509 -17.04 8.47 10.78
C GLY A 509 -17.90 7.83 9.69
N GLY A 510 -19.19 8.16 9.73
CA GLY A 510 -20.09 7.80 8.66
C GLY A 510 -21.45 8.46 8.77
N VAL A 511 -22.28 8.15 7.78
CA VAL A 511 -23.63 8.66 7.60
C VAL A 511 -24.63 7.53 7.79
N VAL A 512 -25.71 7.84 8.49
CA VAL A 512 -26.94 7.03 8.49
C VAL A 512 -27.98 7.78 7.68
N GLU A 513 -28.61 7.11 6.74
CA GLU A 513 -29.63 7.72 5.89
C GLU A 513 -30.70 6.74 5.45
N ALA A 514 -31.87 7.26 5.12
CA ALA A 514 -33.00 6.50 4.65
C ALA A 514 -32.76 5.98 3.22
N TYR A 515 -33.16 4.73 2.98
CA TYR A 515 -33.34 4.23 1.63
C TYR A 515 -34.65 4.78 1.04
N PRO A 516 -34.72 5.10 -0.27
CA PRO A 516 -35.95 5.60 -0.87
C PRO A 516 -37.15 4.66 -0.65
N PRO A 517 -38.33 5.18 -0.25
CA PRO A 517 -39.51 4.37 0.05
C PRO A 517 -40.27 3.95 -1.22
N SER A 518 -39.57 3.34 -2.18
CA SER A 518 -40.14 2.84 -3.44
C SER A 518 -39.44 1.58 -3.90
N ASP A 519 -40.16 0.72 -4.62
CA ASP A 519 -39.59 -0.48 -5.24
C ASP A 519 -38.94 -0.16 -6.60
N SER A 520 -39.32 0.96 -7.21
CA SER A 520 -38.75 1.46 -8.46
C SER A 520 -37.90 2.69 -8.18
N ILE A 521 -36.58 2.46 -8.15
CA ILE A 521 -35.55 3.47 -7.91
C ILE A 521 -34.56 3.40 -9.06
N THR A 522 -34.26 4.57 -9.64
CA THR A 522 -33.16 4.70 -10.60
C THR A 522 -32.14 5.65 -10.04
N CYS A 523 -30.87 5.24 -9.96
CA CYS A 523 -29.78 6.17 -9.66
C CYS A 523 -29.23 6.72 -10.97
N LEU A 524 -28.72 7.94 -10.94
CA LEU A 524 -28.07 8.60 -12.06
C LEU A 524 -26.81 9.32 -11.60
N THR A 525 -25.81 9.38 -12.47
CA THR A 525 -24.58 10.14 -12.25
C THR A 525 -24.53 11.32 -13.19
N VAL A 526 -24.20 12.48 -12.63
CA VAL A 526 -24.01 13.75 -13.34
C VAL A 526 -22.57 14.21 -13.14
N ASP A 527 -21.85 14.37 -14.24
CA ASP A 527 -20.46 14.81 -14.24
C ASP A 527 -20.37 16.30 -14.55
N LEU A 528 -19.73 17.05 -13.66
CA LEU A 528 -19.59 18.50 -13.72
C LEU A 528 -18.12 18.89 -13.82
N LEU A 529 -17.87 19.99 -14.53
CA LEU A 529 -16.63 20.76 -14.46
C LEU A 529 -16.93 22.10 -13.78
N LEU A 530 -16.35 22.28 -12.59
CA LEU A 530 -16.29 23.56 -11.92
C LEU A 530 -15.05 24.28 -12.44
N GLU A 531 -15.26 25.17 -13.41
CA GLU A 531 -14.16 25.84 -14.08
C GLU A 531 -13.40 26.77 -13.12
N PRO A 532 -12.07 26.92 -13.27
CA PRO A 532 -11.29 27.91 -12.52
C PRO A 532 -11.82 29.34 -12.68
N GLY A 533 -12.40 29.66 -13.84
CA GLY A 533 -13.04 30.96 -14.12
C GLY A 533 -14.39 31.15 -13.41
N GLY A 534 -14.97 30.09 -12.84
CA GLY A 534 -16.19 30.13 -12.05
C GLY A 534 -17.44 29.56 -12.74
N GLU A 535 -17.40 29.25 -14.01
CA GLU A 535 -18.55 28.63 -14.69
C GLU A 535 -18.75 27.17 -14.22
N VAL A 536 -20.00 26.72 -14.23
CA VAL A 536 -20.38 25.34 -13.92
C VAL A 536 -20.91 24.70 -15.19
N THR A 537 -20.21 23.68 -15.69
CA THR A 537 -20.54 23.01 -16.95
C THR A 537 -20.83 21.54 -16.70
N MET A 538 -21.99 21.05 -17.15
CA MET A 538 -22.29 19.62 -17.17
C MET A 538 -21.62 18.97 -18.38
N LEU A 539 -20.83 17.93 -18.13
CA LEU A 539 -20.04 17.21 -19.14
C LEU A 539 -20.67 15.88 -19.56
N SER A 540 -21.34 15.19 -18.64
CA SER A 540 -22.01 13.92 -18.88
C SER A 540 -23.17 13.72 -17.90
N CYS A 541 -24.17 12.97 -18.32
CA CYS A 541 -25.28 12.53 -17.48
C CYS A 541 -25.75 11.14 -17.92
N GLY A 542 -25.95 10.23 -16.97
CA GLY A 542 -26.34 8.87 -17.28
C GLY A 542 -27.06 8.12 -16.16
N ASP A 543 -27.99 7.23 -16.52
CA ASP A 543 -28.69 6.38 -15.56
C ASP A 543 -27.80 5.19 -15.19
N GLN A 544 -27.54 4.97 -13.90
CA GLN A 544 -26.68 3.90 -13.41
C GLN A 544 -27.32 2.53 -13.59
N LEU A 545 -26.56 1.62 -14.21
CA LEU A 545 -26.88 0.21 -14.31
C LEU A 545 -26.31 -0.53 -13.12
N HIS A 546 -27.17 -1.02 -12.24
CA HIS A 546 -26.74 -1.69 -11.03
C HIS A 546 -26.52 -3.18 -11.24
N SER A 547 -25.58 -3.74 -10.47
CA SER A 547 -25.47 -5.18 -10.27
C SER A 547 -26.61 -5.72 -9.38
N SER A 548 -26.63 -7.03 -9.15
CA SER A 548 -27.60 -7.70 -8.29
C SER A 548 -27.73 -7.16 -6.87
N CYS A 549 -26.80 -6.31 -6.39
CA CYS A 549 -26.90 -5.69 -5.06
C CYS A 549 -27.54 -4.28 -5.04
N HIS A 550 -28.06 -3.77 -6.17
CA HIS A 550 -28.73 -2.45 -6.30
C HIS A 550 -27.94 -1.21 -5.82
N LEU A 551 -26.72 -1.38 -5.31
CA LEU A 551 -25.91 -0.33 -4.67
C LEU A 551 -24.51 -0.19 -5.29
N GLU A 552 -24.22 -0.97 -6.35
CA GLU A 552 -22.98 -0.88 -7.11
C GLU A 552 -23.30 -0.75 -8.60
N ALA A 553 -22.87 0.36 -9.20
CA ALA A 553 -23.00 0.64 -10.62
C ALA A 553 -21.93 -0.13 -11.43
N LEU A 554 -22.39 -0.87 -12.44
CA LEU A 554 -21.57 -1.57 -13.43
C LEU A 554 -21.20 -0.67 -14.62
N GLY A 555 -22.04 0.34 -14.85
CA GLY A 555 -22.03 1.19 -16.02
C GLY A 555 -23.21 2.16 -15.98
N SER A 556 -23.45 2.85 -17.09
CA SER A 556 -24.58 3.75 -17.22
C SER A 556 -25.12 3.83 -18.64
N THR A 557 -26.35 4.31 -18.77
CA THR A 557 -26.93 4.76 -20.05
C THR A 557 -26.51 6.20 -20.30
N VAL A 558 -26.30 6.60 -21.54
CA VAL A 558 -25.96 7.99 -21.90
C VAL A 558 -26.76 8.40 -23.14
N PRO A 559 -27.54 9.49 -23.12
CA PRO A 559 -27.84 10.34 -21.96
C PRO A 559 -28.78 9.65 -20.96
N GLN A 560 -28.92 10.23 -19.76
CA GLN A 560 -29.96 9.85 -18.80
C GLN A 560 -31.36 10.13 -19.34
N THR A 561 -32.32 9.28 -18.97
CA THR A 561 -33.74 9.38 -19.36
C THR A 561 -34.68 9.47 -18.17
N SER A 562 -34.17 9.31 -16.95
CA SER A 562 -35.01 9.19 -15.77
C SER A 562 -35.53 10.52 -15.22
N VAL A 563 -34.81 11.62 -15.37
CA VAL A 563 -35.13 12.92 -14.76
C VAL A 563 -35.30 14.00 -15.82
N HIS A 564 -36.28 14.90 -15.65
CA HIS A 564 -36.46 16.03 -16.55
C HIS A 564 -35.23 16.96 -16.56
N PRO A 565 -34.75 17.43 -17.75
CA PRO A 565 -33.53 18.22 -17.85
C PRO A 565 -33.52 19.51 -17.02
N GLU A 566 -34.66 20.19 -16.89
CA GLU A 566 -34.77 21.44 -16.10
C GLU A 566 -34.59 21.18 -14.59
N THR A 567 -35.17 20.10 -14.08
CA THR A 567 -35.00 19.68 -12.68
C THR A 567 -33.55 19.34 -12.40
N LEU A 568 -32.93 18.60 -13.33
CA LEU A 568 -31.51 18.25 -13.25
C LEU A 568 -30.63 19.51 -13.23
N GLN A 569 -30.94 20.47 -14.10
CA GLN A 569 -30.25 21.76 -14.18
C GLN A 569 -30.32 22.56 -12.89
N SER A 570 -31.51 22.66 -12.29
CA SER A 570 -31.69 23.32 -11.00
C SER A 570 -30.83 22.67 -9.90
N ILE A 571 -30.75 21.34 -9.87
CA ILE A 571 -29.98 20.59 -8.87
C ILE A 571 -28.48 20.82 -9.06
N TYR A 572 -27.93 20.52 -10.24
CA TYR A 572 -26.47 20.55 -10.42
C TYR A 572 -25.91 21.97 -10.35
N MET A 573 -26.68 22.99 -10.76
CA MET A 573 -26.23 24.39 -10.65
C MET A 573 -26.11 24.81 -9.19
N ARG A 574 -27.09 24.47 -8.34
CA ARG A 574 -27.05 24.76 -6.90
C ARG A 574 -25.91 24.02 -6.20
N VAL A 575 -25.74 22.73 -6.50
CA VAL A 575 -24.62 21.93 -5.96
C VAL A 575 -23.28 22.51 -6.42
N GLY A 576 -23.12 22.84 -7.70
CA GLY A 576 -21.91 23.44 -8.24
C GLY A 576 -21.57 24.78 -7.59
N GLN A 577 -22.56 25.64 -7.35
CA GLN A 577 -22.39 26.89 -6.61
C GLN A 577 -21.98 26.65 -5.16
N ALA A 578 -22.61 25.69 -4.47
CA ALA A 578 -22.25 25.33 -3.10
C ALA A 578 -20.82 24.76 -2.99
N CYS A 579 -20.37 24.00 -4.00
CA CYS A 579 -18.99 23.55 -4.11
C CYS A 579 -18.02 24.73 -4.28
N ARG A 580 -18.35 25.70 -5.15
CA ARG A 580 -17.53 26.90 -5.38
C ARG A 580 -17.37 27.75 -4.13
N GLN A 581 -18.43 27.95 -3.35
CA GLN A 581 -18.37 28.67 -2.06
C GLN A 581 -17.38 28.03 -1.07
N ARG A 582 -17.10 26.73 -1.24
CA ARG A 582 -16.14 25.94 -0.44
C ARG A 582 -14.77 25.81 -1.12
N LEU A 583 -14.49 26.62 -2.14
CA LEU A 583 -13.24 26.65 -2.90
C LEU A 583 -12.92 25.34 -3.64
N ILE A 584 -13.95 24.59 -4.03
CA ILE A 584 -13.81 23.39 -4.86
C ILE A 584 -13.79 23.80 -6.33
N VAL A 585 -12.77 23.34 -7.06
CA VAL A 585 -12.54 23.61 -8.50
C VAL A 585 -12.11 22.31 -9.17
N GLY A 586 -12.49 22.10 -10.43
CA GLY A 586 -12.17 20.89 -11.20
C GLY A 586 -13.39 19.98 -11.38
N TYR A 587 -13.13 18.69 -11.57
CA TYR A 587 -14.16 17.70 -11.87
C TYR A 587 -14.89 17.24 -10.61
N VAL A 588 -16.22 17.14 -10.73
CA VAL A 588 -17.11 16.71 -9.66
C VAL A 588 -18.17 15.76 -10.24
N SER A 589 -18.36 14.62 -9.61
CA SER A 589 -19.38 13.64 -9.96
C SER A 589 -20.47 13.64 -8.89
N LEU A 590 -21.72 13.85 -9.30
CA LEU A 590 -22.89 13.91 -8.44
C LEU A 590 -23.78 12.70 -8.71
N ASP A 591 -24.05 11.92 -7.67
CA ASP A 591 -24.99 10.82 -7.75
C ASP A 591 -26.34 11.23 -7.16
N LEU A 592 -27.39 10.93 -7.90
CA LEU A 592 -28.78 11.19 -7.54
C LEU A 592 -29.58 9.87 -7.55
N ALA A 593 -30.64 9.82 -6.75
CA ALA A 593 -31.63 8.75 -6.79
C ALA A 593 -33.01 9.35 -7.08
N THR A 594 -33.67 8.86 -8.13
CA THR A 594 -35.04 9.25 -8.48
C THR A 594 -36.02 8.10 -8.23
N PHE A 595 -37.20 8.45 -7.72
CA PHE A 595 -38.28 7.50 -7.47
C PHE A 595 -39.63 8.24 -7.43
N LEU A 596 -40.72 7.49 -7.61
CA LEU A 596 -42.08 8.00 -7.45
C LEU A 596 -42.50 7.91 -5.99
N ASN A 597 -42.95 9.02 -5.42
CA ASN A 597 -43.49 9.03 -4.08
C ASN A 597 -44.90 8.40 -4.07
N ARG A 598 -45.09 7.34 -3.29
CA ARG A 598 -46.37 6.58 -3.25
C ARG A 598 -47.58 7.43 -2.82
N ASN A 599 -47.38 8.46 -2.00
CA ASN A 599 -48.48 9.25 -1.45
C ASN A 599 -48.90 10.40 -2.37
N THR A 600 -47.93 11.02 -3.06
CA THR A 600 -48.16 12.21 -3.91
C THR A 600 -48.16 11.88 -5.40
N MET A 601 -47.65 10.71 -5.80
CA MET A 601 -47.35 10.32 -7.19
C MET A 601 -46.39 11.27 -7.91
N GLU A 602 -45.71 12.14 -7.16
CA GLU A 602 -44.69 13.05 -7.67
C GLU A 602 -43.33 12.35 -7.76
N GLN A 603 -42.58 12.70 -8.80
CA GLN A 603 -41.19 12.27 -8.95
C GLN A 603 -40.32 13.06 -7.98
N LYS A 604 -39.64 12.36 -7.06
CA LYS A 604 -38.63 12.93 -6.17
C LYS A 604 -37.24 12.58 -6.64
N VAL A 605 -36.30 13.50 -6.42
CA VAL A 605 -34.88 13.34 -6.78
C VAL A 605 -34.02 13.71 -5.58
N TRP A 606 -33.33 12.73 -5.01
CA TRP A 606 -32.45 12.91 -3.87
C TRP A 606 -30.98 12.94 -4.29
N ALA A 607 -30.21 13.87 -3.75
CA ALA A 607 -28.75 13.84 -3.85
C ALA A 607 -28.18 12.85 -2.83
N ILE A 608 -27.48 11.81 -3.31
CA ILE A 608 -27.05 10.66 -2.49
C ILE A 608 -25.54 10.56 -2.31
N ASP A 609 -24.75 11.09 -3.24
CA ASP A 609 -23.28 11.00 -3.19
C ASP A 609 -22.59 12.08 -4.02
N LEU A 610 -21.37 12.44 -3.61
CA LEU A 610 -20.57 13.46 -4.28
C LEU A 610 -19.09 13.07 -4.28
N ASP A 611 -18.52 12.88 -5.46
CA ASP A 611 -17.10 12.59 -5.63
C ASP A 611 -16.38 13.78 -6.28
N LEU A 612 -15.36 14.31 -5.60
CA LEU A 612 -14.56 15.45 -6.08
C LEU A 612 -13.42 14.99 -7.01
N THR A 613 -13.77 14.19 -8.01
CA THR A 613 -12.83 13.58 -8.93
C THR A 613 -13.39 13.50 -10.34
N TYR A 614 -12.52 13.26 -11.31
CA TYR A 614 -12.92 12.86 -12.64
C TYR A 614 -13.45 11.43 -12.59
N SER A 615 -14.70 11.22 -12.98
CA SER A 615 -15.38 9.93 -12.83
C SER A 615 -15.05 8.94 -13.95
N ASP A 616 -15.33 7.65 -13.67
CA ASP A 616 -15.23 6.59 -14.67
C ASP A 616 -16.31 6.73 -15.75
N GLN A 617 -17.50 7.24 -15.39
CA GLN A 617 -18.56 7.55 -16.35
C GLN A 617 -18.07 8.59 -17.36
N LEU A 618 -17.54 9.72 -16.90
CA LEU A 618 -17.04 10.79 -17.76
C LEU A 618 -15.94 10.28 -18.69
N ALA A 619 -15.02 9.46 -18.17
CA ALA A 619 -13.96 8.86 -18.97
C ALA A 619 -14.52 8.03 -20.13
N MET A 620 -15.49 7.15 -19.83
CA MET A 620 -16.15 6.33 -20.83
C MET A 620 -17.05 7.13 -21.78
N THR A 621 -17.68 8.21 -21.33
CA THR A 621 -18.40 9.14 -22.21
C THR A 621 -17.46 9.82 -23.19
N GLN A 622 -16.25 10.24 -22.79
CA GLN A 622 -15.29 10.81 -23.75
C GLN A 622 -14.87 9.78 -24.81
N MET A 623 -14.71 8.51 -24.42
CA MET A 623 -14.45 7.42 -25.36
C MET A 623 -15.62 7.19 -26.32
N LEU A 624 -16.86 7.17 -25.81
CA LEU A 624 -18.07 7.07 -26.63
C LEU A 624 -18.10 8.16 -27.70
N LEU A 625 -17.94 9.43 -27.30
CA LEU A 625 -17.99 10.57 -28.20
C LEU A 625 -16.84 10.55 -29.23
N MET A 626 -15.64 10.13 -28.82
CA MET A 626 -14.51 9.96 -29.75
C MET A 626 -14.80 8.85 -30.79
N MET A 627 -15.40 7.74 -30.37
CA MET A 627 -15.68 6.60 -31.23
C MET A 627 -16.84 6.83 -32.20
N THR A 628 -17.86 7.57 -31.79
CA THR A 628 -19.03 7.86 -32.63
C THR A 628 -18.87 9.13 -33.45
N GLY A 629 -17.90 9.99 -33.13
CA GLY A 629 -17.84 11.36 -33.65
C GLY A 629 -19.04 12.21 -33.21
N GLY A 630 -19.80 11.72 -32.22
CA GLY A 630 -21.03 12.34 -31.76
C GLY A 630 -20.80 13.49 -30.78
N THR A 631 -21.89 14.23 -30.52
CA THR A 631 -21.92 15.29 -29.52
C THR A 631 -23.03 15.00 -28.50
N LEU A 632 -22.74 15.25 -27.22
CA LEU A 632 -23.71 15.09 -26.14
C LEU A 632 -24.20 16.45 -25.70
N ASN A 633 -25.45 16.78 -26.02
CA ASN A 633 -26.11 17.96 -25.50
C ASN A 633 -26.79 17.62 -24.17
N CYS A 634 -26.07 17.89 -23.08
CA CYS A 634 -26.54 17.63 -21.73
C CYS A 634 -27.78 18.48 -21.34
N ARG A 635 -28.02 19.62 -22.00
CA ARG A 635 -29.19 20.48 -21.71
C ARG A 635 -30.48 19.90 -22.28
N THR A 636 -30.42 19.33 -23.48
CA THR A 636 -31.58 18.72 -24.14
C THR A 636 -31.69 17.22 -23.83
N GLY A 637 -30.65 16.62 -23.25
CA GLY A 637 -30.61 15.18 -23.02
C GLY A 637 -30.52 14.39 -24.32
N CYS A 638 -29.79 14.90 -25.32
CA CYS A 638 -29.66 14.25 -26.63
C CYS A 638 -28.20 13.91 -26.93
N LEU A 639 -27.95 12.67 -27.35
CA LEU A 639 -26.69 12.25 -27.95
C LEU A 639 -26.88 12.18 -29.46
N GLU A 640 -26.24 13.11 -30.15
CA GLU A 640 -26.31 13.29 -31.59
C GLU A 640 -25.12 12.60 -32.26
N VAL A 641 -25.39 11.61 -33.11
CA VAL A 641 -24.34 10.85 -33.82
C VAL A 641 -24.46 11.09 -35.32
N PRO A 642 -23.37 11.48 -36.01
CA PRO A 642 -23.36 11.62 -37.47
C PRO A 642 -23.63 10.28 -38.17
N VAL A 643 -24.50 10.29 -39.19
CA VAL A 643 -24.77 9.10 -39.99
C VAL A 643 -23.66 8.90 -41.03
N THR A 644 -22.74 7.98 -40.77
CA THR A 644 -21.81 7.50 -41.81
C THR A 644 -22.57 6.70 -42.88
N GLN A 645 -22.38 7.04 -44.16
CA GLN A 645 -23.13 6.51 -45.31
C GLN A 645 -23.39 4.98 -45.23
N PRO A 646 -24.61 4.50 -45.54
CA PRO A 646 -24.92 3.08 -45.49
C PRO A 646 -24.06 2.31 -46.51
N SER A 647 -23.56 1.12 -46.13
CA SER A 647 -23.11 0.14 -47.13
C SER A 647 -24.21 -0.12 -48.15
N GLN A 648 -23.82 -0.34 -49.41
CA GLN A 648 -24.65 -0.66 -50.59
C GLN A 648 -25.80 -1.67 -50.37
N ARG A 649 -25.80 -2.46 -49.28
CA ARG A 649 -26.89 -3.38 -48.90
C ARG A 649 -28.20 -2.70 -48.50
N VAL A 650 -28.19 -1.45 -48.03
CA VAL A 650 -29.44 -0.71 -47.68
C VAL A 650 -30.02 0.02 -48.90
N MET A 651 -29.20 0.28 -49.92
CA MET A 651 -29.64 0.99 -51.13
C MET A 651 -30.61 0.14 -51.98
N GLY A 652 -30.59 -1.18 -51.85
CA GLY A 652 -31.50 -2.09 -52.58
C GLY A 652 -32.95 -2.07 -52.09
N TYR A 653 -33.20 -1.68 -50.83
CA TYR A 653 -34.55 -1.66 -50.24
C TYR A 653 -35.21 -0.28 -50.25
N LEU A 654 -34.43 0.80 -50.41
CA LEU A 654 -34.94 2.19 -50.39
C LEU A 654 -35.24 2.76 -51.78
N LEU A 655 -34.89 2.05 -52.86
CA LEU A 655 -35.25 2.47 -54.22
C LEU A 655 -36.70 2.14 -54.61
N SER A 656 -37.47 1.50 -53.73
CA SER A 656 -38.87 1.13 -53.96
C SER A 656 -39.89 1.86 -53.08
N SER A 657 -39.46 2.71 -52.15
CA SER A 657 -40.37 3.53 -51.33
C SER A 657 -39.87 4.98 -51.20
N GLN A 658 -40.63 5.88 -51.82
CA GLN A 658 -40.62 7.35 -51.74
C GLN A 658 -39.55 7.99 -50.83
N GLY A 659 -38.48 8.51 -51.45
CA GLY A 659 -38.01 9.90 -51.26
C GLY A 659 -37.64 10.46 -49.87
N LEU A 660 -37.55 9.68 -48.79
CA LEU A 660 -37.06 10.20 -47.51
C LEU A 660 -35.53 10.25 -47.47
N ARG A 661 -34.95 11.45 -47.51
CA ARG A 661 -33.56 11.68 -47.12
C ARG A 661 -33.41 11.37 -45.63
N LEU A 662 -32.55 10.42 -45.28
CA LEU A 662 -32.14 10.19 -43.88
C LEU A 662 -31.54 11.49 -43.32
N PRO A 663 -31.90 11.90 -42.09
CA PRO A 663 -31.29 13.05 -41.45
C PRO A 663 -29.76 12.81 -41.29
N PRO A 664 -28.93 13.87 -41.44
CA PRO A 664 -27.47 13.74 -41.38
C PRO A 664 -26.95 13.33 -39.99
N VAL A 665 -27.78 13.50 -38.96
CA VAL A 665 -27.50 13.22 -37.56
C VAL A 665 -28.69 12.47 -36.98
N VAL A 666 -28.42 11.45 -36.17
CA VAL A 666 -29.45 10.64 -35.49
C VAL A 666 -29.25 10.75 -33.99
N ASN A 667 -30.38 10.86 -33.27
CA ASN A 667 -30.38 10.77 -31.82
C ASN A 667 -30.24 9.31 -31.41
N CYS A 668 -29.21 9.03 -30.62
CA CYS A 668 -28.89 7.69 -30.17
C CYS A 668 -28.90 7.63 -28.64
N TYR A 669 -29.06 6.42 -28.12
CA TYR A 669 -28.79 6.06 -26.74
C TYR A 669 -27.59 5.14 -26.71
N ALA A 670 -26.71 5.36 -25.73
CA ALA A 670 -25.55 4.52 -25.50
C ALA A 670 -25.62 3.84 -24.13
N VAL A 671 -24.95 2.70 -24.02
CA VAL A 671 -24.72 2.00 -22.77
C VAL A 671 -23.21 1.83 -22.62
N ILE A 672 -22.69 2.30 -21.50
CA ILE A 672 -21.26 2.32 -21.19
C ILE A 672 -20.98 1.46 -19.96
N GLY A 673 -19.98 0.58 -20.03
CA GLY A 673 -19.51 -0.22 -18.90
C GLY A 673 -18.21 0.34 -18.34
N SER A 674 -18.19 0.70 -17.06
CA SER A 674 -17.01 1.31 -16.39
C SER A 674 -16.19 0.30 -15.58
N HIS A 675 -16.83 -0.70 -14.96
CA HIS A 675 -16.16 -1.64 -14.04
C HIS A 675 -16.37 -3.10 -14.40
N LEU A 676 -16.30 -3.44 -15.68
CA LEU A 676 -16.49 -4.83 -16.14
C LEU A 676 -15.31 -5.71 -15.69
N PHE A 677 -15.62 -6.75 -14.92
CA PHE A 677 -14.66 -7.68 -14.33
C PHE A 677 -15.03 -9.13 -14.63
N HIS A 678 -14.01 -9.91 -14.99
CA HIS A 678 -14.11 -11.35 -15.10
C HIS A 678 -12.76 -12.00 -14.76
N SER A 679 -12.75 -12.94 -13.79
CA SER A 679 -11.51 -13.54 -13.28
C SER A 679 -10.68 -14.22 -14.38
N ASN A 680 -11.34 -14.87 -15.35
CA ASN A 680 -10.66 -15.58 -16.43
C ASN A 680 -9.99 -14.66 -17.47
N LEU A 681 -10.29 -13.34 -17.49
CA LEU A 681 -9.64 -12.41 -18.42
C LEU A 681 -8.15 -12.26 -18.12
N SER A 682 -7.71 -12.45 -16.87
CA SER A 682 -6.28 -12.40 -16.54
C SER A 682 -5.48 -13.54 -17.16
N MET A 683 -6.14 -14.63 -17.58
CA MET A 683 -5.53 -15.80 -18.20
C MET A 683 -5.46 -15.68 -19.72
N LEU A 684 -6.09 -14.65 -20.32
CA LEU A 684 -6.15 -14.44 -21.76
C LEU A 684 -5.15 -13.36 -22.19
N TYR A 685 -4.40 -13.65 -23.24
CA TYR A 685 -3.59 -12.64 -23.91
C TYR A 685 -4.51 -11.62 -24.60
N HIS A 686 -4.20 -10.32 -24.48
CA HIS A 686 -4.99 -9.23 -25.06
C HIS A 686 -5.28 -9.41 -26.55
N TYR A 687 -4.29 -9.86 -27.33
CA TYR A 687 -4.47 -10.17 -28.76
C TYR A 687 -5.52 -11.25 -29.04
N VAL A 688 -5.56 -12.31 -28.23
CA VAL A 688 -6.55 -13.39 -28.35
C VAL A 688 -7.94 -12.86 -28.02
N PHE A 689 -8.05 -12.07 -26.95
CA PHE A 689 -9.28 -11.41 -26.58
C PHE A 689 -9.81 -10.51 -27.71
N PHE A 690 -8.96 -9.65 -28.30
CA PHE A 690 -9.37 -8.81 -29.42
C PHE A 690 -9.79 -9.59 -30.66
N LYS A 691 -9.12 -10.71 -30.97
CA LYS A 691 -9.52 -11.60 -32.06
C LYS A 691 -10.87 -12.25 -31.83
N MET A 692 -11.10 -12.76 -30.61
CA MET A 692 -12.38 -13.35 -30.20
C MET A 692 -13.51 -12.34 -30.33
N CYS A 693 -13.31 -11.14 -29.78
CA CYS A 693 -14.26 -10.04 -29.90
C CYS A 693 -14.54 -9.75 -31.39
N LYS A 694 -13.49 -9.56 -32.22
CA LYS A 694 -13.64 -9.30 -33.66
C LYS A 694 -14.42 -10.39 -34.40
N ALA A 695 -14.22 -11.67 -34.07
CA ALA A 695 -14.93 -12.80 -34.69
C ALA A 695 -16.43 -12.77 -34.40
N HIS A 696 -16.82 -12.34 -33.20
CA HIS A 696 -18.21 -12.19 -32.78
C HIS A 696 -18.85 -10.87 -33.20
N GLY A 697 -18.18 -10.05 -34.02
CA GLY A 697 -18.66 -8.71 -34.35
C GLY A 697 -18.75 -7.81 -33.10
N ILE A 698 -17.88 -8.05 -32.12
CA ILE A 698 -17.71 -7.24 -30.93
C ILE A 698 -16.36 -6.54 -31.12
N GLY A 699 -16.32 -5.33 -31.62
CA GLY A 699 -15.03 -4.72 -31.94
C GLY A 699 -15.20 -3.41 -32.66
N PHE A 700 -14.16 -2.60 -32.55
CA PHE A 700 -14.15 -1.28 -33.16
C PHE A 700 -14.10 -1.40 -34.69
N ASN A 701 -15.23 -1.11 -35.31
CA ASN A 701 -15.37 -0.69 -36.70
C ASN A 701 -16.45 0.41 -36.68
N ILE A 702 -16.38 1.40 -37.57
CA ILE A 702 -17.39 2.49 -37.67
C ILE A 702 -18.82 1.93 -37.83
N LYS A 703 -18.95 0.65 -38.19
CA LYS A 703 -20.21 -0.11 -38.31
C LYS A 703 -20.50 -1.10 -37.17
N VAL A 704 -19.61 -1.29 -36.19
CA VAL A 704 -19.68 -2.39 -35.21
C VAL A 704 -19.33 -1.93 -33.77
N LYS A 705 -20.12 -2.45 -32.83
CA LYS A 705 -20.19 -2.08 -31.41
C LYS A 705 -19.00 -2.66 -30.63
N ALA A 706 -18.41 -1.88 -29.73
CA ALA A 706 -17.37 -2.38 -28.83
C ALA A 706 -17.99 -3.20 -27.68
N SER A 707 -17.20 -4.07 -27.04
CA SER A 707 -17.68 -4.93 -25.95
C SER A 707 -18.19 -4.17 -24.74
N GLN A 708 -17.61 -3.00 -24.44
CA GLN A 708 -17.91 -2.18 -23.25
C GLN A 708 -18.76 -0.94 -23.58
N LEU A 709 -19.05 -0.70 -24.86
CA LEU A 709 -19.76 0.48 -25.36
C LEU A 709 -20.70 0.04 -26.48
N THR A 710 -22.01 0.16 -26.27
CA THR A 710 -23.02 -0.06 -27.30
C THR A 710 -23.84 1.20 -27.50
N PHE A 711 -24.29 1.45 -28.72
CA PHE A 711 -25.27 2.50 -29.00
C PHE A 711 -26.29 2.01 -30.02
N SER A 712 -27.48 2.61 -29.98
CA SER A 712 -28.62 2.33 -30.86
C SER A 712 -29.51 3.57 -30.92
N GLU A 713 -30.42 3.66 -31.88
CA GLU A 713 -31.43 4.72 -31.96
C GLU A 713 -32.45 4.62 -30.79
N ASP A 714 -32.59 3.41 -30.25
CA ASP A 714 -33.49 3.06 -29.15
C ASP A 714 -32.73 2.56 -27.92
N LEU A 715 -33.15 2.99 -26.73
CA LEU A 715 -32.52 2.59 -25.47
C LEU A 715 -32.58 1.07 -25.25
N GLN A 716 -33.71 0.44 -25.59
CA GLN A 716 -33.90 -0.99 -25.44
C GLN A 716 -32.91 -1.79 -26.30
N GLY A 717 -32.71 -1.41 -27.55
CA GLY A 717 -31.74 -2.01 -28.46
C GLY A 717 -30.30 -1.84 -27.99
N ALA A 718 -29.96 -0.68 -27.41
CA ALA A 718 -28.64 -0.45 -26.83
C ALA A 718 -28.36 -1.38 -25.64
N LEU A 719 -29.33 -1.50 -24.71
CA LEU A 719 -29.26 -2.39 -23.54
C LEU A 719 -29.22 -3.87 -23.92
N LEU A 720 -30.11 -4.32 -24.81
CA LEU A 720 -30.14 -5.70 -25.29
C LEU A 720 -28.82 -6.09 -25.97
N THR A 721 -28.24 -5.17 -26.75
CA THR A 721 -26.95 -5.44 -27.38
C THR A 721 -25.81 -5.50 -26.35
N PHE A 722 -25.84 -4.62 -25.35
CA PHE A 722 -24.85 -4.61 -24.27
C PHE A 722 -24.88 -5.93 -23.49
N ALA A 723 -26.06 -6.34 -23.03
CA ALA A 723 -26.26 -7.60 -22.32
C ALA A 723 -25.85 -8.81 -23.17
N ARG A 724 -26.22 -8.83 -24.46
CA ARG A 724 -25.81 -9.88 -25.39
C ARG A 724 -24.30 -9.96 -25.53
N ASN A 725 -23.61 -8.83 -25.71
CA ASN A 725 -22.15 -8.80 -25.84
C ASN A 725 -21.46 -9.34 -24.59
N LEU A 726 -21.90 -8.93 -23.39
CA LEU A 726 -21.36 -9.43 -22.13
C LEU A 726 -21.60 -10.93 -21.94
N SER A 727 -22.79 -11.41 -22.31
CA SER A 727 -23.13 -12.84 -22.26
C SER A 727 -22.26 -13.67 -23.19
N LEU A 728 -22.06 -13.23 -24.43
CA LEU A 728 -21.18 -13.92 -25.40
C LEU A 728 -19.73 -13.98 -24.91
N ILE A 729 -19.20 -12.86 -24.40
CA ILE A 729 -17.85 -12.83 -23.85
C ILE A 729 -17.73 -13.80 -22.67
N HIS A 730 -18.71 -13.81 -21.76
CA HIS A 730 -18.73 -14.75 -20.63
C HIS A 730 -18.71 -16.21 -21.11
N GLN A 731 -19.53 -16.57 -22.09
CA GLN A 731 -19.60 -17.94 -22.61
C GLN A 731 -18.29 -18.40 -23.26
N GLU A 732 -17.59 -17.52 -23.96
CA GLU A 732 -16.30 -17.85 -24.61
C GLU A 732 -15.16 -18.04 -23.62
N ILE A 733 -15.13 -17.24 -22.54
CA ILE A 733 -14.03 -17.24 -21.57
C ILE A 733 -14.30 -18.15 -20.36
N SER A 734 -15.50 -18.67 -20.22
CA SER A 734 -15.90 -19.57 -19.14
C SER A 734 -16.14 -20.98 -19.66
N SER A 735 -15.44 -21.96 -19.06
CA SER A 735 -15.67 -23.37 -19.37
C SER A 735 -16.75 -23.96 -18.45
N SER A 736 -17.32 -25.11 -18.83
CA SER A 736 -18.28 -25.86 -17.99
C SER A 736 -17.72 -26.25 -16.61
N LYS A 737 -16.39 -26.24 -16.43
CA LYS A 737 -15.71 -26.51 -15.15
C LYS A 737 -15.19 -25.26 -14.42
N THR A 738 -15.15 -24.09 -15.08
CA THR A 738 -14.57 -22.86 -14.52
C THR A 738 -15.40 -21.63 -14.91
N GLN A 739 -16.53 -21.40 -14.23
CA GLN A 739 -17.37 -20.24 -14.52
C GLN A 739 -16.72 -18.88 -14.19
N GLY A 740 -15.71 -18.86 -13.29
CA GLY A 740 -15.02 -17.63 -12.90
C GLY A 740 -15.91 -16.65 -12.10
N GLU A 741 -15.29 -15.74 -11.35
CA GLU A 741 -16.01 -14.63 -10.74
C GLU A 741 -16.22 -13.53 -11.79
N THR A 742 -17.45 -13.05 -11.94
CA THR A 742 -17.83 -12.06 -12.96
C THR A 742 -18.98 -11.17 -12.51
N ASN A 743 -19.00 -9.94 -13.01
CA ASN A 743 -20.13 -9.02 -12.88
C ASN A 743 -20.87 -8.78 -14.21
N PHE A 744 -20.71 -9.67 -15.19
CA PHE A 744 -21.37 -9.58 -16.50
C PHE A 744 -22.86 -9.96 -16.47
N LYS A 745 -23.36 -10.41 -15.32
CA LYS A 745 -24.78 -10.74 -15.12
C LYS A 745 -25.55 -9.44 -14.89
N VAL A 746 -25.90 -8.75 -15.97
CA VAL A 746 -26.86 -7.66 -15.95
C VAL A 746 -28.25 -8.29 -15.87
N PRO A 747 -29.04 -8.08 -14.80
CA PRO A 747 -30.44 -8.46 -14.83
C PRO A 747 -31.11 -7.62 -15.93
N CYS A 748 -31.66 -8.30 -16.94
CA CYS A 748 -32.46 -7.66 -17.99
C CYS A 748 -33.77 -7.11 -17.44
#